data_AF-A0A8C1NZK0-F1
#
_entry.id   AF-A0A8C1NZK0-F1
#
_cell.length_a   1.000
_cell.length_b   1.000
_cell.length_c   1.000
_cell.angle_alpha   90.00
_cell.angle_beta   90.00
_cell.angle_gamma   90.00
#
_symmetry.space_group_name_H-M   'P 1'
#
loop_
_entity.id
_entity.type
_entity.pdbx_description
1 polymer ?
#
loop_
_entity_poly.entity_id
_entity_poly.type
_entity_poly.pdbx_seq_one_letter_code
_entity_poly.pdbx_strand_id
1 'polypeptide(L)'
;PLGVTLWDKKSLREDLDSRPQLMTDLKFSSSDSLSSKSSLLNVSASLKASFLGGLVEVGGSAKYLCNTKSSNQQSRVTMHYSETSRFDQLTMTQLGQITYPQVFDQKTATHVVTAVLYGAQAFMVFDCSFTEDQNKQDIEGELNVMVNKFSKFSIEGKGAIKMTDEDNKKAEKITCTFHGDVHLEQNPTTYMEAVEMYKKLPTLLKRNPENAVPIKVWLYPLYLLDTKAARLEREISTRLISNTEDMMEGLTEVERTCNDLSRRTEVNVFNDIKERLCLFQDSFSIYKMVLQQELSRVLPAIRGRGMEEQSLEDILKIHSSSPFNAGSLNQWLGDAKSELNLLKNHIKTLNEINIEDSDGLNAILLDSDIDVVLCLTFTSLKYKDPYLSTLTEFLKSDKFKELDGNKTLLSVTSDRKWFKVPDVIAKMRENLHLFKRFSEANKNEKSIRFIISAISNPSIPGSSIYLYENGKVTDTKFQPVSKPPPPSRLWWPSLNSLPFTLDLNTVNKLLRLSENNRVITNTGTLQQYPDHPDRFDVYPQVLCRESVCGCCYWEIERSGCVYISVSYKSISRKGGGNECVFGGNDQSWSLCCSSSSYSFRHNNIETDLPVESISSRIGVFVDHSAGTLSFYSVSDTMSLIHTVQTTFTQPLYPGFWVYKGSVKLC
;
A
#
# COMPACT_ATOMS: atom_id res chain seq x y z
N PRO A 1 -25.73 40.08 16.40
CA PRO A 1 -26.08 41.21 15.51
C PRO A 1 -27.59 41.23 15.23
N LEU A 2 -28.31 42.23 15.76
CA LEU A 2 -29.70 42.46 15.38
C LEU A 2 -29.70 42.87 13.89
N GLY A 3 -30.40 42.11 13.06
CA GLY A 3 -30.52 42.38 11.62
C GLY A 3 -31.23 43.71 11.36
N VAL A 4 -30.98 44.29 10.17
CA VAL A 4 -31.63 45.51 9.70
C VAL A 4 -33.11 45.21 9.41
N THR A 5 -34.04 46.06 9.87
CA THR A 5 -35.49 45.91 9.66
C THR A 5 -36.10 47.16 9.02
N LEU A 6 -37.06 46.97 8.10
CA LEU A 6 -37.80 48.05 7.45
C LEU A 6 -39.03 48.52 8.25
N TRP A 7 -39.60 47.64 9.04
CA TRP A 7 -40.81 47.88 9.84
C TRP A 7 -40.52 47.66 11.32
N ASP A 8 -41.28 48.34 12.18
CA ASP A 8 -41.24 48.12 13.62
C ASP A 8 -41.99 46.82 14.01
N LYS A 9 -41.72 46.34 15.23
CA LYS A 9 -42.27 45.06 15.72
C LYS A 9 -43.79 45.05 15.90
N LYS A 10 -44.45 46.21 16.00
CA LYS A 10 -45.91 46.27 16.13
C LYS A 10 -46.54 46.06 14.76
N SER A 11 -46.09 46.83 13.78
CA SER A 11 -46.51 46.74 12.37
C SER A 11 -46.33 45.31 11.83
N LEU A 12 -45.16 44.69 12.05
CA LEU A 12 -44.90 43.30 11.64
C LEU A 12 -45.82 42.26 12.30
N ARG A 13 -46.37 42.53 13.48
CA ARG A 13 -47.25 41.57 14.19
C ARG A 13 -48.71 41.70 13.78
N GLU A 14 -49.15 42.91 13.45
CA GLU A 14 -50.53 43.18 13.02
C GLU A 14 -50.78 42.66 11.60
N ASP A 15 -49.75 42.67 10.73
CA ASP A 15 -49.82 42.28 9.32
C ASP A 15 -49.18 40.90 9.02
N LEU A 16 -49.02 40.05 10.04
CA LEU A 16 -48.53 38.68 9.85
C LEU A 16 -49.69 37.71 9.62
N ASP A 17 -49.78 37.15 8.42
CA ASP A 17 -50.67 36.02 8.12
C ASP A 17 -49.91 34.70 8.33
N SER A 18 -50.34 33.92 9.32
CA SER A 18 -49.74 32.63 9.67
C SER A 18 -50.74 31.50 9.46
N ARG A 19 -50.34 30.49 8.68
CA ARG A 19 -51.16 29.30 8.41
C ARG A 19 -50.38 28.01 8.67
N PRO A 20 -51.04 26.96 9.18
CA PRO A 20 -50.41 25.65 9.33
C PRO A 20 -50.12 25.05 7.94
N GLN A 21 -48.93 24.47 7.78
CA GLN A 21 -48.51 23.78 6.57
C GLN A 21 -47.70 22.54 6.97
N LEU A 22 -48.43 21.48 7.35
CA LEU A 22 -47.86 20.21 7.81
C LEU A 22 -47.54 19.29 6.64
N MET A 23 -46.27 19.01 6.42
CA MET A 23 -45.81 18.06 5.41
C MET A 23 -44.58 17.33 5.93
N THR A 24 -44.58 16.01 5.81
CA THR A 24 -43.42 15.17 6.13
C THR A 24 -42.84 14.62 4.84
N ASP A 25 -41.53 14.73 4.69
CA ASP A 25 -40.77 14.22 3.55
C ASP A 25 -39.62 13.34 4.06
N LEU A 26 -39.42 12.20 3.41
CA LEU A 26 -38.36 11.25 3.73
C LEU A 26 -37.67 10.83 2.44
N LYS A 27 -36.37 11.13 2.35
CA LYS A 27 -35.54 10.88 1.17
C LYS A 27 -34.28 10.12 1.55
N PHE A 28 -33.76 9.36 0.59
CA PHE A 28 -32.51 8.64 0.70
C PHE A 28 -31.59 9.03 -0.46
N SER A 29 -30.30 9.19 -0.20
CA SER A 29 -29.29 9.45 -1.23
C SER A 29 -28.06 8.59 -0.98
N SER A 30 -27.64 7.84 -2.01
CA SER A 30 -26.35 7.12 -2.04
C SER A 30 -25.20 7.99 -2.55
N SER A 31 -25.47 9.24 -2.95
CA SER A 31 -24.48 10.16 -3.48
C SER A 31 -24.12 11.24 -2.45
N ASP A 32 -22.82 11.53 -2.33
CA ASP A 32 -22.24 12.58 -1.48
C ASP A 32 -21.81 13.82 -2.30
N SER A 33 -22.14 13.87 -3.60
CA SER A 33 -21.78 15.03 -4.44
C SER A 33 -22.52 16.30 -4.01
N LEU A 34 -21.90 17.46 -4.19
CA LEU A 34 -22.53 18.73 -3.82
C LEU A 34 -23.89 18.94 -4.50
N SER A 35 -24.03 18.56 -5.77
CA SER A 35 -25.30 18.58 -6.51
C SER A 35 -26.39 17.77 -5.80
N SER A 36 -26.06 16.56 -5.33
CA SER A 36 -27.00 15.67 -4.64
C SER A 36 -27.42 16.27 -3.29
N LYS A 37 -26.46 16.81 -2.53
CA LYS A 37 -26.75 17.49 -1.25
C LYS A 37 -27.59 18.74 -1.43
N SER A 38 -27.25 19.54 -2.42
CA SER A 38 -27.96 20.76 -2.81
C SER A 38 -29.40 20.43 -3.21
N SER A 39 -29.61 19.32 -3.91
CA SER A 39 -30.94 18.85 -4.33
C SER A 39 -31.80 18.41 -3.14
N LEU A 40 -31.23 17.71 -2.13
CA LEU A 40 -31.97 17.35 -0.91
C LEU A 40 -32.45 18.58 -0.12
N LEU A 41 -31.62 19.63 -0.10
CA LEU A 41 -31.94 20.90 0.57
C LEU A 41 -32.66 21.92 -0.32
N ASN A 42 -32.96 21.59 -1.59
CA ASN A 42 -33.53 22.51 -2.58
C ASN A 42 -32.74 23.83 -2.72
N VAL A 43 -31.41 23.76 -2.69
CA VAL A 43 -30.50 24.91 -2.85
C VAL A 43 -30.49 25.35 -4.32
N SER A 44 -30.76 26.63 -4.56
CA SER A 44 -30.73 27.21 -5.92
C SER A 44 -29.30 27.29 -6.47
N ALA A 45 -29.15 27.38 -7.80
CA ALA A 45 -27.84 27.51 -8.43
C ALA A 45 -27.06 28.73 -7.91
N SER A 46 -27.73 29.87 -7.76
CA SER A 46 -27.11 31.10 -7.23
C SER A 46 -26.62 30.92 -5.79
N LEU A 47 -27.41 30.29 -4.92
CA LEU A 47 -26.99 30.03 -3.55
C LEU A 47 -25.85 29.00 -3.48
N LYS A 48 -25.90 27.97 -4.33
CA LYS A 48 -24.83 26.98 -4.47
C LYS A 48 -23.50 27.63 -4.88
N ALA A 49 -23.52 28.57 -5.81
CA ALA A 49 -22.32 29.33 -6.18
C ALA A 49 -21.72 30.08 -4.98
N SER A 50 -22.57 30.73 -4.17
CA SER A 50 -22.12 31.40 -2.94
C SER A 50 -21.56 30.43 -1.91
N PHE A 51 -22.15 29.25 -1.77
CA PHE A 51 -21.62 28.20 -0.91
C PHE A 51 -20.24 27.73 -1.36
N LEU A 52 -20.06 27.48 -2.67
CA LEU A 52 -18.75 27.14 -3.25
C LEU A 52 -17.68 28.21 -2.98
N GLY A 53 -18.06 29.49 -3.07
CA GLY A 53 -17.20 30.62 -2.74
C GLY A 53 -17.01 30.88 -1.24
N GLY A 54 -17.54 30.06 -0.34
CA GLY A 54 -17.40 30.26 1.11
C GLY A 54 -18.14 31.50 1.66
N LEU A 55 -19.12 32.02 0.93
CA LEU A 55 -19.90 33.21 1.29
C LEU A 55 -21.14 32.90 2.15
N VAL A 56 -21.41 31.62 2.40
CA VAL A 56 -22.59 31.14 3.12
C VAL A 56 -22.15 30.39 4.36
N GLU A 57 -22.55 30.87 5.53
CA GLU A 57 -22.41 30.15 6.79
C GLU A 57 -23.60 29.19 6.97
N VAL A 58 -23.34 27.96 7.38
CA VAL A 58 -24.37 26.93 7.56
C VAL A 58 -24.48 26.50 9.03
N GLY A 59 -25.71 26.38 9.51
CA GLY A 59 -26.05 25.95 10.87
C GLY A 59 -27.00 24.75 10.87
N GLY A 60 -27.20 24.15 12.05
CA GLY A 60 -28.17 23.06 12.23
C GLY A 60 -27.99 21.90 11.24
N SER A 61 -29.09 21.50 10.61
CA SER A 61 -29.13 20.44 9.60
C SER A 61 -28.30 20.75 8.35
N ALA A 62 -28.15 22.03 7.97
CA ALA A 62 -27.39 22.44 6.78
C ALA A 62 -25.88 22.20 6.91
N LYS A 63 -25.35 21.92 8.12
CA LYS A 63 -23.97 21.44 8.31
C LYS A 63 -23.67 20.15 7.53
N TYR A 64 -24.70 19.40 7.15
CA TYR A 64 -24.61 18.29 6.21
C TYR A 64 -23.89 18.64 4.89
N LEU A 65 -24.07 19.87 4.37
CA LEU A 65 -23.38 20.32 3.15
C LEU A 65 -21.85 20.27 3.28
N CYS A 66 -21.34 20.55 4.47
CA CYS A 66 -19.90 20.53 4.77
C CYS A 66 -19.37 19.14 5.14
N ASN A 67 -20.24 18.16 5.44
CA ASN A 67 -19.82 16.81 5.79
C ASN A 67 -19.54 16.00 4.52
N THR A 68 -18.32 16.06 3.99
CA THR A 68 -17.89 15.28 2.82
C THR A 68 -17.13 14.02 3.23
N LYS A 69 -17.15 12.99 2.37
CA LYS A 69 -16.30 11.81 2.54
C LYS A 69 -14.82 12.21 2.55
N SER A 70 -14.08 11.69 3.53
CA SER A 70 -12.63 11.92 3.66
C SER A 70 -11.78 10.94 2.84
N SER A 71 -12.39 9.87 2.32
CA SER A 71 -11.73 8.70 1.76
C SER A 71 -12.55 8.09 0.63
N ASN A 72 -11.88 7.46 -0.35
CA ASN A 72 -12.54 6.69 -1.41
C ASN A 72 -12.86 5.24 -0.99
N GLN A 73 -12.29 4.76 0.11
CA GLN A 73 -12.68 3.50 0.75
C GLN A 73 -13.75 3.71 1.83
N GLN A 74 -14.65 4.64 1.58
CA GLN A 74 -15.81 4.94 2.41
C GLN A 74 -17.07 4.91 1.54
N SER A 75 -18.00 4.03 1.90
CA SER A 75 -19.35 4.00 1.36
C SER A 75 -20.27 4.85 2.22
N ARG A 76 -21.19 5.58 1.59
CA ARG A 76 -22.08 6.52 2.28
C ARG A 76 -23.49 6.45 1.74
N VAL A 77 -24.46 6.41 2.64
CA VAL A 77 -25.88 6.63 2.33
C VAL A 77 -26.45 7.61 3.34
N THR A 78 -27.16 8.62 2.86
CA THR A 78 -27.78 9.65 3.70
C THR A 78 -29.29 9.46 3.71
N MET A 79 -29.89 9.48 4.91
CA MET A 79 -31.32 9.64 5.10
C MET A 79 -31.62 11.10 5.46
N HIS A 80 -32.57 11.70 4.75
CA HIS A 80 -33.08 13.05 4.99
C HIS A 80 -34.53 12.98 5.43
N TYR A 81 -34.81 13.41 6.65
CA TYR A 81 -36.17 13.60 7.17
C TYR A 81 -36.45 15.09 7.29
N SER A 82 -37.60 15.54 6.80
CA SER A 82 -38.02 16.94 6.86
C SER A 82 -39.48 17.02 7.27
N GLU A 83 -39.81 17.93 8.18
CA GLU A 83 -41.20 18.20 8.57
C GLU A 83 -41.44 19.71 8.57
N THR A 84 -42.41 20.16 7.77
CA THR A 84 -42.87 21.56 7.75
C THR A 84 -44.00 21.73 8.75
N SER A 85 -44.12 22.91 9.36
CA SER A 85 -45.06 23.20 10.44
C SER A 85 -46.02 24.33 10.11
N ARG A 86 -45.51 25.53 9.87
CA ARG A 86 -46.28 26.73 9.56
C ARG A 86 -45.63 27.56 8.45
N PHE A 87 -46.45 28.34 7.78
CA PHE A 87 -46.04 29.32 6.80
C PHE A 87 -46.51 30.69 7.26
N ASP A 88 -45.57 31.62 7.38
CA ASP A 88 -45.80 32.99 7.82
C ASP A 88 -45.51 33.93 6.64
N GLN A 89 -46.43 34.84 6.32
CA GLN A 89 -46.26 35.85 5.27
C GLN A 89 -46.74 37.23 5.73
N LEU A 90 -46.11 38.29 5.22
CA LEU A 90 -46.57 39.65 5.43
C LEU A 90 -47.76 39.95 4.52
N THR A 91 -48.83 40.52 5.07
CA THR A 91 -49.96 41.03 4.29
C THR A 91 -49.50 42.25 3.47
N MET A 92 -49.79 42.25 2.18
CA MET A 92 -49.25 43.23 1.22
C MET A 92 -49.71 44.69 1.51
N THR A 93 -50.63 44.89 2.46
CA THR A 93 -51.15 46.17 2.95
C THR A 93 -50.08 47.12 3.50
N GLN A 94 -49.00 46.59 4.11
CA GLN A 94 -47.94 47.41 4.70
C GLN A 94 -46.64 47.50 3.89
N LEU A 95 -46.52 46.80 2.76
CA LEU A 95 -45.31 46.87 1.93
C LEU A 95 -44.94 48.30 1.50
N GLY A 96 -45.93 49.20 1.42
CA GLY A 96 -45.72 50.63 1.13
C GLY A 96 -45.54 51.55 2.34
N GLN A 97 -45.82 51.10 3.58
CA GLN A 97 -45.73 51.93 4.80
C GLN A 97 -44.49 51.55 5.61
N ILE A 98 -43.34 52.09 5.21
CA ILE A 98 -42.05 51.72 5.76
C ILE A 98 -41.70 52.60 6.96
N THR A 99 -41.52 52.00 8.14
CA THR A 99 -41.18 52.72 9.39
C THR A 99 -39.75 53.26 9.38
N TYR A 100 -38.82 52.54 8.73
CA TYR A 100 -37.39 52.87 8.73
C TYR A 100 -36.82 53.02 7.31
N PRO A 101 -37.20 54.06 6.55
CA PRO A 101 -36.77 54.25 5.16
C PRO A 101 -35.26 54.49 5.02
N GLN A 102 -34.57 54.97 6.06
CA GLN A 102 -33.12 55.18 6.06
C GLN A 102 -32.31 53.91 5.76
N VAL A 103 -32.91 52.72 5.89
CA VAL A 103 -32.30 51.44 5.52
C VAL A 103 -31.94 51.40 4.03
N PHE A 104 -32.73 52.05 3.17
CA PHE A 104 -32.46 52.08 1.73
C PHE A 104 -31.17 52.85 1.39
N ASP A 105 -30.87 53.91 2.14
CA ASP A 105 -29.66 54.72 1.94
C ASP A 105 -28.39 53.97 2.36
N GLN A 106 -28.51 52.97 3.26
CA GLN A 106 -27.37 52.18 3.73
C GLN A 106 -26.86 51.20 2.67
N LYS A 107 -27.70 50.80 1.71
CA LYS A 107 -27.35 49.84 0.62
C LYS A 107 -26.73 48.52 1.11
N THR A 108 -27.05 48.11 2.34
CA THR A 108 -26.51 46.90 2.99
C THR A 108 -27.22 45.61 2.55
N ALA A 109 -28.40 45.71 1.95
CA ALA A 109 -29.19 44.57 1.48
C ALA A 109 -29.87 44.88 0.13
N THR A 110 -30.13 43.83 -0.66
CA THR A 110 -30.82 43.91 -1.96
C THR A 110 -32.26 43.39 -1.92
N HIS A 111 -32.59 42.59 -0.92
CA HIS A 111 -33.90 41.95 -0.75
C HIS A 111 -34.34 42.02 0.72
N VAL A 112 -35.65 41.92 0.93
CA VAL A 112 -36.28 41.72 2.25
C VAL A 112 -37.05 40.41 2.27
N VAL A 113 -37.06 39.74 3.43
CA VAL A 113 -37.87 38.54 3.64
C VAL A 113 -39.35 38.93 3.76
N THR A 114 -40.21 38.35 2.94
CA THR A 114 -41.67 38.61 2.94
C THR A 114 -42.50 37.41 3.35
N ALA A 115 -41.96 36.20 3.22
CA ALA A 115 -42.57 35.00 3.76
C ALA A 115 -41.51 33.98 4.18
N VAL A 116 -41.88 33.14 5.15
CA VAL A 116 -41.03 32.09 5.72
C VAL A 116 -41.86 30.83 5.95
N LEU A 117 -41.35 29.70 5.49
CA LEU A 117 -41.85 28.37 5.83
C LEU A 117 -40.98 27.80 6.95
N TYR A 118 -41.61 27.52 8.08
CA TYR A 118 -40.97 26.97 9.26
C TYR A 118 -41.15 25.46 9.35
N GLY A 119 -40.19 24.79 9.97
CA GLY A 119 -40.23 23.38 10.27
C GLY A 119 -38.95 22.93 10.94
N ALA A 120 -38.58 21.66 10.78
CA ALA A 120 -37.25 21.19 11.13
C ALA A 120 -36.82 20.03 10.24
N GLN A 121 -35.51 19.89 10.06
CA GLN A 121 -34.91 18.85 9.22
C GLN A 121 -33.84 18.07 10.00
N ALA A 122 -33.61 16.84 9.56
CA ALA A 122 -32.58 15.97 10.10
C ALA A 122 -31.95 15.14 8.98
N PHE A 123 -30.62 15.09 8.96
CA PHE A 123 -29.80 14.23 8.14
C PHE A 123 -29.12 13.19 9.03
N MET A 124 -29.32 11.92 8.71
CA MET A 124 -28.51 10.81 9.24
C MET A 124 -27.61 10.31 8.12
N VAL A 125 -26.32 10.55 8.27
CA VAL A 125 -25.29 10.15 7.32
C VAL A 125 -24.71 8.82 7.80
N PHE A 126 -24.97 7.74 7.06
CA PHE A 126 -24.46 6.41 7.37
C PHE A 126 -23.20 6.14 6.58
N ASP A 127 -22.12 5.79 7.28
CA ASP A 127 -20.82 5.51 6.68
C ASP A 127 -20.38 4.07 6.97
N CYS A 128 -19.80 3.43 5.96
CA CYS A 128 -19.11 2.14 6.11
C CYS A 128 -17.73 2.24 5.47
N SER A 129 -16.68 2.13 6.28
CA SER A 129 -15.28 2.13 5.83
C SER A 129 -14.85 0.72 5.42
N PHE A 130 -13.96 0.63 4.44
CA PHE A 130 -13.46 -0.65 3.92
C PHE A 130 -11.99 -0.60 3.49
N THR A 131 -11.41 -1.75 3.18
CA THR A 131 -10.02 -1.84 2.68
C THR A 131 -9.99 -1.93 1.16
N GLU A 132 -8.85 -1.61 0.54
CA GLU A 132 -8.70 -1.65 -0.92
C GLU A 132 -8.94 -3.04 -1.54
N ASP A 133 -8.77 -4.11 -0.76
CA ASP A 133 -8.95 -5.49 -1.23
C ASP A 133 -10.44 -5.94 -1.20
N GLN A 134 -11.32 -5.15 -0.60
CA GLN A 134 -12.75 -5.45 -0.51
C GLN A 134 -13.53 -4.92 -1.71
N ASN A 135 -14.61 -5.61 -2.08
CA ASN A 135 -15.45 -5.19 -3.20
C ASN A 135 -16.33 -4.00 -2.81
N LYS A 136 -15.99 -2.82 -3.34
CA LYS A 136 -16.72 -1.57 -3.14
C LYS A 136 -18.21 -1.68 -3.52
N GLN A 137 -18.54 -2.34 -4.62
CA GLN A 137 -19.93 -2.42 -5.10
C GLN A 137 -20.81 -3.24 -4.16
N ASP A 138 -20.26 -4.34 -3.60
CA ASP A 138 -20.97 -5.18 -2.66
C ASP A 138 -21.29 -4.39 -1.37
N ILE A 139 -20.30 -3.67 -0.83
CA ILE A 139 -20.46 -2.86 0.38
C ILE A 139 -21.45 -1.70 0.16
N GLU A 140 -21.37 -1.02 -0.99
CA GLU A 140 -22.34 0.02 -1.36
C GLU A 140 -23.76 -0.53 -1.49
N GLY A 141 -23.91 -1.71 -2.10
CA GLY A 141 -25.20 -2.41 -2.20
C GLY A 141 -25.76 -2.78 -0.82
N GLU A 142 -24.93 -3.35 0.04
CA GLU A 142 -25.32 -3.75 1.40
C GLU A 142 -25.72 -2.56 2.26
N LEU A 143 -24.94 -1.48 2.26
CA LEU A 143 -25.26 -0.26 3.00
C LEU A 143 -26.58 0.35 2.52
N ASN A 144 -26.79 0.41 1.21
CA ASN A 144 -28.04 0.93 0.64
C ASN A 144 -29.25 0.09 1.05
N VAL A 145 -29.14 -1.24 1.05
CA VAL A 145 -30.20 -2.13 1.54
C VAL A 145 -30.48 -1.90 3.02
N MET A 146 -29.44 -1.77 3.85
CA MET A 146 -29.59 -1.54 5.29
C MET A 146 -30.26 -0.20 5.60
N VAL A 147 -29.89 0.88 4.93
CA VAL A 147 -30.49 2.20 5.17
C VAL A 147 -31.91 2.28 4.63
N ASN A 148 -32.22 1.66 3.47
CA ASN A 148 -33.58 1.64 2.94
C ASN A 148 -34.59 0.89 3.83
N LYS A 149 -34.14 0.02 4.76
CA LYS A 149 -35.02 -0.61 5.76
C LYS A 149 -35.67 0.41 6.71
N PHE A 150 -35.15 1.63 6.83
CA PHE A 150 -35.76 2.68 7.65
C PHE A 150 -37.21 2.98 7.27
N SER A 151 -37.51 3.03 5.97
CA SER A 151 -38.87 3.21 5.45
C SER A 151 -39.86 2.13 5.91
N LYS A 152 -39.34 0.97 6.31
CA LYS A 152 -40.13 -0.19 6.71
C LYS A 152 -40.20 -0.37 8.23
N PHE A 153 -39.42 0.37 9.02
CA PHE A 153 -39.59 0.38 10.47
C PHE A 153 -40.85 1.17 10.82
N SER A 154 -41.85 0.50 11.41
CA SER A 154 -43.09 1.18 11.78
C SER A 154 -42.83 2.28 12.81
N ILE A 155 -43.25 3.51 12.46
CA ILE A 155 -43.24 4.70 13.32
C ILE A 155 -44.35 4.58 14.39
N GLU A 156 -45.42 3.85 14.08
CA GLU A 156 -46.54 3.55 14.99
C GLU A 156 -46.57 2.04 15.29
N GLY A 157 -46.65 1.68 16.57
CA GLY A 157 -46.25 0.38 17.10
C GLY A 157 -46.90 -0.88 16.50
N LYS A 158 -46.19 -1.99 16.74
CA LYS A 158 -46.52 -3.43 16.53
C LYS A 158 -46.17 -4.10 15.19
N GLY A 159 -45.31 -3.48 14.38
CA GLY A 159 -44.65 -4.15 13.26
C GLY A 159 -43.14 -3.92 13.24
N ALA A 160 -42.40 -4.37 14.27
CA ALA A 160 -40.94 -4.29 14.19
C ALA A 160 -40.46 -5.30 13.14
N ILE A 161 -39.85 -4.81 12.06
CA ILE A 161 -38.97 -5.67 11.26
C ILE A 161 -37.91 -6.23 12.21
N LYS A 162 -37.88 -7.55 12.36
CA LYS A 162 -36.77 -8.24 13.01
C LYS A 162 -35.56 -8.10 12.12
N MET A 163 -34.53 -7.42 12.62
CA MET A 163 -33.18 -7.56 12.08
C MET A 163 -32.80 -9.04 12.17
N THR A 164 -32.29 -9.61 11.08
CA THR A 164 -31.70 -10.96 11.12
C THR A 164 -30.34 -10.91 11.82
N ASP A 165 -29.79 -12.07 12.21
CA ASP A 165 -28.43 -12.12 12.77
C ASP A 165 -27.37 -11.58 11.79
N GLU A 166 -27.61 -11.75 10.49
CA GLU A 166 -26.76 -11.19 9.44
C GLU A 166 -26.88 -9.67 9.35
N ASP A 167 -28.09 -9.12 9.50
CA ASP A 167 -28.32 -7.68 9.54
C ASP A 167 -27.61 -7.03 10.72
N ASN A 168 -27.62 -7.69 11.89
CA ASN A 168 -26.96 -7.19 13.09
C ASN A 168 -25.44 -7.09 12.88
N LYS A 169 -24.81 -8.12 12.29
CA LYS A 169 -23.38 -8.09 11.94
C LYS A 169 -23.03 -6.99 10.94
N LYS A 170 -23.94 -6.68 10.01
CA LYS A 170 -23.76 -5.58 9.05
C LYS A 170 -23.92 -4.23 9.75
N ALA A 171 -24.90 -4.09 10.64
CA ALA A 171 -25.15 -2.87 11.41
C ALA A 171 -23.97 -2.46 12.30
N GLU A 172 -23.23 -3.42 12.86
CA GLU A 172 -22.02 -3.17 13.67
C GLU A 172 -20.90 -2.41 12.90
N LYS A 173 -20.87 -2.54 11.57
CA LYS A 173 -19.87 -1.87 10.72
C LYS A 173 -20.30 -0.48 10.25
N ILE A 174 -21.55 -0.09 10.50
CA ILE A 174 -22.14 1.14 10.01
C ILE A 174 -22.12 2.19 11.12
N THR A 175 -21.42 3.29 10.86
CA THR A 175 -21.45 4.46 11.74
C THR A 175 -22.51 5.45 11.25
N CYS A 176 -23.02 6.26 12.16
CA CYS A 176 -24.00 7.31 11.88
C CYS A 176 -23.46 8.67 12.32
N THR A 177 -23.61 9.69 11.48
CA THR A 177 -23.42 11.09 11.86
C THR A 177 -24.73 11.84 11.70
N PHE A 178 -25.17 12.51 12.76
CA PHE A 178 -26.42 13.25 12.79
C PHE A 178 -26.20 14.76 12.59
N HIS A 179 -26.95 15.36 11.66
CA HIS A 179 -27.07 16.81 11.49
C HIS A 179 -28.54 17.19 11.50
N GLY A 180 -29.02 17.88 12.52
CA GLY A 180 -30.43 18.22 12.61
C GLY A 180 -30.69 19.54 13.31
N ASP A 181 -31.91 20.03 13.15
CA ASP A 181 -32.40 21.28 13.75
C ASP A 181 -33.02 21.06 15.14
N VAL A 182 -32.78 19.88 15.73
CA VAL A 182 -33.25 19.50 17.06
C VAL A 182 -32.10 19.41 18.03
N HIS A 183 -32.32 19.88 19.25
CA HIS A 183 -31.38 19.69 20.34
C HIS A 183 -31.52 18.26 20.89
N LEU A 184 -30.40 17.54 20.92
CA LEU A 184 -30.30 16.19 21.47
C LEU A 184 -29.28 16.19 22.62
N GLU A 185 -29.56 15.43 23.68
CA GLU A 185 -28.59 15.19 24.75
C GLU A 185 -27.37 14.42 24.23
N GLN A 186 -27.62 13.44 23.34
CA GLN A 186 -26.59 12.67 22.67
C GLN A 186 -27.00 12.38 21.22
N ASN A 187 -26.06 12.57 20.30
CA ASN A 187 -26.27 12.27 18.89
C ASN A 187 -26.09 10.76 18.62
N PRO A 188 -26.88 10.16 17.71
CA PRO A 188 -26.68 8.77 17.34
C PRO A 188 -25.38 8.60 16.57
N THR A 189 -24.59 7.61 16.99
CA THR A 189 -23.28 7.25 16.41
C THR A 189 -23.28 5.87 15.75
N THR A 190 -24.23 5.01 16.11
CA THR A 190 -24.39 3.67 15.56
C THR A 190 -25.67 3.53 14.73
N TYR A 191 -25.74 2.49 13.89
CA TYR A 191 -26.96 2.18 13.13
C TYR A 191 -28.18 1.97 14.04
N MET A 192 -28.03 1.25 15.16
CA MET A 192 -29.15 0.96 16.06
C MET A 192 -29.64 2.21 16.80
N GLU A 193 -28.74 3.07 17.27
CA GLU A 193 -29.10 4.37 17.85
C GLU A 193 -29.84 5.24 16.83
N ALA A 194 -29.44 5.21 15.56
CA ALA A 194 -30.12 5.93 14.49
C ALA A 194 -31.55 5.40 14.26
N VAL A 195 -31.78 4.09 14.34
CA VAL A 195 -33.13 3.50 14.26
C VAL A 195 -34.02 3.98 15.42
N GLU A 196 -33.49 4.04 16.63
CA GLU A 196 -34.23 4.58 17.78
C GLU A 196 -34.53 6.07 17.61
N MET A 197 -33.54 6.84 17.15
CA MET A 197 -33.69 8.26 16.88
C MET A 197 -34.75 8.51 15.80
N TYR A 198 -34.78 7.71 14.74
CA TYR A 198 -35.78 7.81 13.68
C TYR A 198 -37.21 7.63 14.22
N LYS A 199 -37.42 6.68 15.14
CA LYS A 199 -38.73 6.50 15.79
C LYS A 199 -39.14 7.69 16.65
N LYS A 200 -38.16 8.38 17.25
CA LYS A 200 -38.38 9.56 18.10
C LYS A 200 -38.52 10.86 17.28
N LEU A 201 -37.94 10.96 16.09
CA LEU A 201 -37.91 12.17 15.26
C LEU A 201 -39.28 12.85 15.10
N PRO A 202 -40.38 12.15 14.72
CA PRO A 202 -41.67 12.81 14.56
C PRO A 202 -42.16 13.47 15.86
N THR A 203 -41.94 12.83 17.01
CA THR A 203 -42.33 13.41 18.30
C THR A 203 -41.44 14.56 18.73
N LEU A 204 -40.14 14.49 18.44
CA LEU A 204 -39.17 15.54 18.78
C LEU A 204 -39.37 16.79 17.92
N LEU A 205 -39.67 16.62 16.64
CA LEU A 205 -39.91 17.72 15.70
C LEU A 205 -41.29 18.37 15.94
N LYS A 206 -42.26 17.63 16.49
CA LYS A 206 -43.58 18.16 16.90
C LYS A 206 -43.58 18.89 18.24
N ARG A 207 -42.56 18.72 19.09
CA ARG A 207 -42.65 19.02 20.54
C ARG A 207 -42.70 20.51 20.90
N ASN A 208 -42.51 21.44 19.96
CA ASN A 208 -42.82 22.87 20.15
C ASN A 208 -42.84 23.65 18.82
N PRO A 209 -44.01 24.14 18.34
CA PRO A 209 -44.10 24.98 17.14
C PRO A 209 -43.31 26.30 17.24
N GLU A 210 -43.04 26.79 18.46
CA GLU A 210 -42.25 28.00 18.70
C GLU A 210 -40.74 27.80 18.46
N ASN A 211 -40.27 26.55 18.47
CA ASN A 211 -38.86 26.20 18.22
C ASN A 211 -38.59 25.75 16.76
N ALA A 212 -39.60 25.85 15.88
CA ALA A 212 -39.42 25.54 14.47
C ALA A 212 -38.44 26.53 13.82
N VAL A 213 -37.54 26.03 12.99
CA VAL A 213 -36.54 26.83 12.28
C VAL A 213 -37.04 27.21 10.87
N PRO A 214 -36.61 28.35 10.31
CA PRO A 214 -36.85 28.68 8.91
C PRO A 214 -36.23 27.63 7.97
N ILE A 215 -37.04 26.95 7.16
CA ILE A 215 -36.59 26.00 6.13
C ILE A 215 -36.51 26.68 4.75
N LYS A 216 -37.49 27.53 4.43
CA LYS A 216 -37.56 28.21 3.14
C LYS A 216 -38.00 29.66 3.33
N VAL A 217 -37.35 30.57 2.61
CA VAL A 217 -37.64 32.01 2.68
C VAL A 217 -37.97 32.55 1.29
N TRP A 218 -38.90 33.51 1.24
CA TRP A 218 -39.24 34.26 0.05
C TRP A 218 -38.70 35.67 0.16
N LEU A 219 -37.91 36.05 -0.82
CA LEU A 219 -37.20 37.33 -0.87
C LEU A 219 -37.89 38.25 -1.87
N TYR A 220 -38.21 39.47 -1.43
CA TYR A 220 -38.77 40.51 -2.28
C TYR A 220 -37.70 41.58 -2.58
N PRO A 221 -37.47 41.96 -3.84
CA PRO A 221 -36.45 42.94 -4.19
C PRO A 221 -36.74 44.33 -3.60
N LEU A 222 -35.77 44.91 -2.90
CA LEU A 222 -35.92 46.21 -2.24
C LEU A 222 -36.08 47.37 -3.22
N TYR A 223 -35.47 47.27 -4.41
CA TYR A 223 -35.54 48.32 -5.44
C TYR A 223 -36.97 48.56 -5.97
N LEU A 224 -37.88 47.59 -5.79
CA LEU A 224 -39.30 47.73 -6.11
C LEU A 224 -40.06 48.55 -5.07
N LEU A 225 -39.51 48.68 -3.85
CA LEU A 225 -40.08 49.51 -2.78
C LEU A 225 -39.49 50.92 -2.81
N ASP A 226 -38.18 51.05 -3.03
CA ASP A 226 -37.51 52.34 -3.21
C ASP A 226 -36.33 52.19 -4.19
N THR A 227 -36.31 53.03 -5.22
CA THR A 227 -35.25 53.06 -6.25
C THR A 227 -33.84 53.30 -5.72
N LYS A 228 -33.67 53.85 -4.51
CA LYS A 228 -32.36 54.08 -3.88
C LYS A 228 -31.71 52.80 -3.34
N ALA A 229 -32.50 51.74 -3.14
CA ALA A 229 -32.03 50.48 -2.58
C ALA A 229 -30.94 49.82 -3.44
N ALA A 230 -30.10 48.99 -2.81
CA ALA A 230 -29.15 48.17 -3.56
C ALA A 230 -29.88 47.16 -4.45
N ARG A 231 -29.32 46.88 -5.64
CA ARG A 231 -29.93 46.01 -6.64
C ARG A 231 -29.01 44.84 -6.97
N LEU A 232 -29.59 43.65 -7.11
CA LEU A 232 -28.93 42.54 -7.82
C LEU A 232 -29.02 42.82 -9.31
N GLU A 233 -27.90 43.15 -9.95
CA GLU A 233 -27.88 43.65 -11.32
C GLU A 233 -27.61 42.57 -12.37
N ARG A 234 -26.99 41.45 -11.96
CA ARG A 234 -26.66 40.34 -12.84
C ARG A 234 -26.77 39.00 -12.13
N GLU A 235 -27.40 38.02 -12.78
CA GLU A 235 -27.31 36.62 -12.38
C GLU A 235 -26.08 35.97 -13.03
N ILE A 236 -25.45 35.03 -12.32
CA ILE A 236 -24.33 34.27 -12.86
C ILE A 236 -24.90 33.09 -13.64
N SER A 237 -24.41 32.88 -14.86
CA SER A 237 -24.89 31.81 -15.74
C SER A 237 -24.75 30.43 -15.07
N THR A 238 -25.78 29.61 -15.21
CA THR A 238 -25.83 28.26 -14.63
C THR A 238 -24.71 27.37 -15.16
N ARG A 239 -24.27 27.59 -16.41
CA ARG A 239 -23.11 26.93 -17.02
C ARG A 239 -21.83 27.20 -16.22
N LEU A 240 -21.54 28.46 -15.90
CA LEU A 240 -20.34 28.79 -15.13
C LEU A 240 -20.38 28.21 -13.72
N ILE A 241 -21.56 28.25 -13.08
CA ILE A 241 -21.76 27.63 -11.77
C ILE A 241 -21.50 26.13 -11.81
N SER A 242 -22.00 25.43 -12.84
CA SER A 242 -21.73 24.00 -13.05
C SER A 242 -20.24 23.73 -13.25
N ASN A 243 -19.57 24.53 -14.09
CA ASN A 243 -18.12 24.37 -14.31
C ASN A 243 -17.31 24.60 -13.02
N THR A 244 -17.70 25.56 -12.20
CA THR A 244 -17.07 25.80 -10.88
C THR A 244 -17.32 24.63 -9.93
N GLU A 245 -18.52 24.05 -9.93
CA GLU A 245 -18.84 22.86 -9.15
C GLU A 245 -17.99 21.66 -9.58
N ASP A 246 -17.93 21.37 -10.89
CA ASP A 246 -17.16 20.25 -11.43
C ASP A 246 -15.67 20.38 -11.09
N MET A 247 -15.12 21.59 -11.18
CA MET A 247 -13.76 21.91 -10.75
C MET A 247 -13.55 21.60 -9.25
N MET A 248 -14.44 22.06 -8.39
CA MET A 248 -14.32 21.89 -6.94
C MET A 248 -14.54 20.43 -6.50
N GLU A 249 -15.42 19.69 -7.15
CA GLU A 249 -15.61 18.26 -6.90
C GLU A 249 -14.38 17.47 -7.38
N GLY A 250 -13.79 17.82 -8.53
CA GLY A 250 -12.54 17.23 -9.00
C GLY A 250 -11.38 17.43 -8.00
N LEU A 251 -11.28 18.60 -7.37
CA LEU A 251 -10.31 18.85 -6.31
C LEU A 251 -10.64 18.04 -5.04
N THR A 252 -11.91 17.89 -4.70
CA THR A 252 -12.32 17.07 -3.54
C THR A 252 -11.95 15.60 -3.75
N GLU A 253 -12.03 15.09 -4.98
CA GLU A 253 -11.61 13.72 -5.31
C GLU A 253 -10.09 13.51 -5.20
N VAL A 254 -9.30 14.51 -5.61
CA VAL A 254 -7.84 14.51 -5.40
C VAL A 254 -7.51 14.45 -3.91
N GLU A 255 -8.22 15.23 -3.09
CA GLU A 255 -8.04 15.25 -1.64
C GLU A 255 -8.33 13.90 -0.99
N ARG A 256 -9.44 13.25 -1.37
CA ARG A 256 -9.78 11.89 -0.90
C ARG A 256 -8.69 10.89 -1.27
N THR A 257 -8.24 10.91 -2.53
CA THR A 257 -7.18 10.02 -3.01
C THR A 257 -5.87 10.23 -2.26
N CYS A 258 -5.50 11.49 -2.00
CA CYS A 258 -4.30 11.80 -1.21
C CYS A 258 -4.42 11.29 0.23
N ASN A 259 -5.57 11.50 0.88
CA ASN A 259 -5.83 11.02 2.23
C ASN A 259 -5.74 9.50 2.34
N ASP A 260 -6.26 8.77 1.34
CA ASP A 260 -6.18 7.31 1.28
C ASP A 260 -4.75 6.81 1.17
N LEU A 261 -3.94 7.45 0.32
CA LEU A 261 -2.52 7.13 0.19
C LEU A 261 -1.77 7.41 1.50
N SER A 262 -2.03 8.55 2.14
CA SER A 262 -1.38 8.93 3.41
C SER A 262 -1.72 7.98 4.57
N ARG A 263 -2.85 7.26 4.52
CA ARG A 263 -3.26 6.27 5.54
C ARG A 263 -2.60 4.91 5.35
N ARG A 264 -1.91 4.66 4.23
CA ARG A 264 -1.28 3.38 3.96
C ARG A 264 -0.13 3.10 4.91
N THR A 265 0.04 1.83 5.28
CA THR A 265 1.07 1.37 6.22
C THR A 265 2.48 1.69 5.73
N GLU A 266 2.73 1.58 4.43
CA GLU A 266 4.05 1.83 3.83
C GLU A 266 4.48 3.30 3.96
N VAL A 267 3.54 4.24 4.01
CA VAL A 267 3.83 5.67 4.21
C VAL A 267 4.31 5.94 5.64
N ASN A 268 3.81 5.19 6.63
CA ASN A 268 4.30 5.30 8.00
C ASN A 268 5.72 4.72 8.16
N VAL A 269 6.08 3.76 7.31
CA VAL A 269 7.39 3.10 7.33
C VAL A 269 8.45 3.91 6.59
N PHE A 270 8.13 4.46 5.42
CA PHE A 270 9.10 5.18 4.58
C PHE A 270 8.89 6.70 4.64
N ASN A 271 9.69 7.37 5.46
CA ASN A 271 9.59 8.81 5.68
C ASN A 271 9.76 9.64 4.39
N ASP A 272 10.61 9.22 3.44
CA ASP A 272 10.81 9.95 2.17
C ASP A 272 9.52 10.09 1.32
N ILE A 273 8.63 9.09 1.38
CA ILE A 273 7.34 9.16 0.66
C ILE A 273 6.35 10.01 1.45
N LYS A 274 6.35 9.85 2.78
CA LYS A 274 5.52 10.65 3.69
C LYS A 274 5.78 12.14 3.53
N GLU A 275 7.05 12.56 3.50
CA GLU A 275 7.43 13.97 3.28
C GLU A 275 6.90 14.52 1.96
N ARG A 276 6.97 13.72 0.87
CA ARG A 276 6.44 14.13 -0.44
C ARG A 276 4.90 14.26 -0.45
N LEU A 277 4.19 13.32 0.18
CA LEU A 277 2.73 13.38 0.31
C LEU A 277 2.30 14.56 1.19
N CYS A 278 3.00 14.83 2.30
CA CYS A 278 2.75 16.00 3.14
C CYS A 278 2.98 17.31 2.36
N LEU A 279 4.10 17.45 1.64
CA LEU A 279 4.36 18.65 0.83
C LEU A 279 3.30 18.87 -0.25
N PHE A 280 2.82 17.80 -0.89
CA PHE A 280 1.69 17.86 -1.82
C PHE A 280 0.43 18.35 -1.11
N GLN A 281 0.07 17.74 0.03
CA GLN A 281 -1.15 18.05 0.78
C GLN A 281 -1.16 19.51 1.29
N ASP A 282 -0.03 20.00 1.80
CA ASP A 282 0.13 21.38 2.25
C ASP A 282 -0.04 22.36 1.08
N SER A 283 0.68 22.11 -0.03
CA SER A 283 0.58 22.94 -1.24
C SER A 283 -0.84 22.95 -1.80
N PHE A 284 -1.48 21.79 -1.86
CA PHE A 284 -2.84 21.62 -2.33
C PHE A 284 -3.86 22.35 -1.46
N SER A 285 -3.72 22.27 -0.14
CA SER A 285 -4.60 22.96 0.82
C SER A 285 -4.51 24.47 0.70
N ILE A 286 -3.28 25.00 0.56
CA ILE A 286 -3.06 26.44 0.32
C ILE A 286 -3.72 26.87 -0.99
N TYR A 287 -3.54 26.10 -2.08
CA TYR A 287 -4.16 26.40 -3.37
C TYR A 287 -5.70 26.45 -3.28
N LYS A 288 -6.31 25.44 -2.64
CA LYS A 288 -7.77 25.35 -2.47
C LYS A 288 -8.32 26.57 -1.72
N MET A 289 -7.61 27.03 -0.69
CA MET A 289 -7.96 28.24 0.05
C MET A 289 -7.89 29.50 -0.82
N VAL A 290 -6.79 29.68 -1.58
CA VAL A 290 -6.64 30.82 -2.51
C VAL A 290 -7.74 30.82 -3.58
N LEU A 291 -8.03 29.66 -4.16
CA LEU A 291 -9.08 29.50 -5.16
C LEU A 291 -10.46 29.87 -4.58
N GLN A 292 -10.78 29.39 -3.37
CA GLN A 292 -12.02 29.74 -2.70
C GLN A 292 -12.10 31.24 -2.38
N GLN A 293 -11.00 31.84 -1.95
CA GLN A 293 -10.91 33.28 -1.68
C GLN A 293 -11.19 34.11 -2.95
N GLU A 294 -10.64 33.72 -4.10
CA GLU A 294 -10.91 34.40 -5.37
C GLU A 294 -12.37 34.25 -5.82
N LEU A 295 -12.97 33.06 -5.65
CA LEU A 295 -14.41 32.88 -5.86
C LEU A 295 -15.22 33.80 -4.94
N SER A 296 -14.86 33.89 -3.66
CA SER A 296 -15.52 34.76 -2.67
C SER A 296 -15.47 36.24 -3.06
N ARG A 297 -14.40 36.66 -3.74
CA ARG A 297 -14.20 38.04 -4.22
C ARG A 297 -14.99 38.33 -5.49
N VAL A 298 -14.96 37.43 -6.47
CA VAL A 298 -15.53 37.64 -7.80
C VAL A 298 -17.05 37.46 -7.83
N LEU A 299 -17.61 36.48 -7.11
CA LEU A 299 -19.04 36.18 -7.17
C LEU A 299 -19.94 37.37 -6.73
N PRO A 300 -19.68 38.08 -5.62
CA PRO A 300 -20.47 39.26 -5.25
C PRO A 300 -20.24 40.44 -6.21
N ALA A 301 -19.01 40.61 -6.71
CA ALA A 301 -18.66 41.69 -7.62
C ALA A 301 -19.39 41.58 -8.96
N ILE A 302 -19.53 40.37 -9.53
CA ILE A 302 -20.33 40.13 -10.73
C ILE A 302 -21.80 40.53 -10.51
N ARG A 303 -22.36 40.08 -9.38
CA ARG A 303 -23.76 40.34 -9.00
C ARG A 303 -24.08 41.82 -8.82
N GLY A 304 -23.10 42.60 -8.35
CA GLY A 304 -23.19 44.05 -8.17
C GLY A 304 -22.68 44.89 -9.35
N ARG A 305 -22.43 44.27 -10.52
CA ARG A 305 -21.85 44.91 -11.71
C ARG A 305 -20.44 45.51 -11.54
N GLY A 306 -19.75 45.19 -10.46
CA GLY A 306 -18.35 45.57 -10.24
C GLY A 306 -17.35 44.77 -11.09
N MET A 307 -17.73 43.60 -11.59
CA MET A 307 -16.94 42.76 -12.49
C MET A 307 -17.83 42.08 -13.54
N GLU A 308 -17.23 41.58 -14.62
CA GLU A 308 -17.94 40.79 -15.64
C GLU A 308 -17.83 39.29 -15.37
N GLU A 309 -18.72 38.48 -15.99
CA GLU A 309 -18.63 37.02 -15.89
C GLU A 309 -17.31 36.46 -16.40
N GLN A 310 -16.65 37.19 -17.31
CA GLN A 310 -15.31 36.88 -17.79
C GLN A 310 -14.31 36.67 -16.65
N SER A 311 -14.44 37.41 -15.54
CA SER A 311 -13.54 37.24 -14.39
C SER A 311 -13.66 35.87 -13.72
N LEU A 312 -14.85 35.26 -13.75
CA LEU A 312 -15.03 33.87 -13.28
C LEU A 312 -14.50 32.87 -14.33
N GLU A 313 -14.67 33.14 -15.62
CA GLU A 313 -14.06 32.35 -16.69
C GLU A 313 -12.52 32.35 -16.61
N ASP A 314 -11.94 33.49 -16.27
CA ASP A 314 -10.49 33.65 -16.12
C ASP A 314 -9.98 32.81 -14.94
N ILE A 315 -10.70 32.76 -13.81
CA ILE A 315 -10.38 31.87 -12.68
C ILE A 315 -10.37 30.40 -13.15
N LEU A 316 -11.41 29.96 -13.86
CA LEU A 316 -11.50 28.59 -14.39
C LEU A 316 -10.36 28.30 -15.38
N LYS A 317 -10.00 29.26 -16.22
CA LYS A 317 -8.90 29.15 -17.19
C LYS A 317 -7.54 29.08 -16.50
N ILE A 318 -7.30 29.91 -15.49
CA ILE A 318 -6.10 29.87 -14.65
C ILE A 318 -5.99 28.51 -13.99
N HIS A 319 -7.08 28.00 -13.39
CA HIS A 319 -7.09 26.67 -12.80
C HIS A 319 -6.72 25.58 -13.82
N SER A 320 -7.40 25.55 -14.96
CA SER A 320 -7.20 24.53 -16.00
C SER A 320 -5.78 24.50 -16.57
N SER A 321 -5.10 25.65 -16.61
CA SER A 321 -3.72 25.80 -17.10
C SER A 321 -2.66 25.73 -16.00
N SER A 322 -3.08 25.70 -14.73
CA SER A 322 -2.18 25.59 -13.58
C SER A 322 -1.69 24.15 -13.39
N PRO A 323 -0.57 23.92 -12.67
CA PRO A 323 -0.17 22.59 -12.28
C PRO A 323 -1.14 21.93 -11.28
N PHE A 324 -2.10 22.69 -10.73
CA PHE A 324 -3.16 22.21 -9.84
C PHE A 324 -4.43 21.76 -10.58
N ASN A 325 -4.40 21.64 -11.92
CA ASN A 325 -5.52 21.01 -12.63
C ASN A 325 -5.67 19.54 -12.18
N ALA A 326 -6.91 19.04 -12.15
CA ALA A 326 -7.22 17.69 -11.67
C ALA A 326 -6.45 16.60 -12.43
N GLY A 327 -6.15 16.78 -13.72
CA GLY A 327 -5.39 15.81 -14.52
C GLY A 327 -3.96 15.63 -14.00
N SER A 328 -3.22 16.72 -13.83
CA SER A 328 -1.84 16.70 -13.32
C SER A 328 -1.77 16.19 -11.87
N LEU A 329 -2.70 16.62 -11.01
CA LEU A 329 -2.78 16.17 -9.62
C LEU A 329 -3.01 14.66 -9.54
N ASN A 330 -4.00 14.15 -10.28
CA ASN A 330 -4.31 12.71 -10.31
C ASN A 330 -3.18 11.89 -10.95
N GLN A 331 -2.47 12.42 -11.94
CA GLN A 331 -1.31 11.76 -12.50
C GLN A 331 -0.20 11.58 -11.45
N TRP A 332 0.10 12.62 -10.67
CA TRP A 332 1.11 12.52 -9.61
C TRP A 332 0.68 11.57 -8.48
N LEU A 333 -0.58 11.63 -8.05
CA LEU A 333 -1.12 10.68 -7.06
C LEU A 333 -1.13 9.24 -7.58
N GLY A 334 -1.41 9.03 -8.87
CA GLY A 334 -1.31 7.72 -9.52
C GLY A 334 0.13 7.18 -9.55
N ASP A 335 1.10 8.06 -9.76
CA ASP A 335 2.52 7.73 -9.69
C ASP A 335 2.95 7.36 -8.27
N ALA A 336 2.56 8.14 -7.27
CA ALA A 336 2.79 7.83 -5.85
C ALA A 336 2.14 6.49 -5.44
N LYS A 337 0.90 6.23 -5.89
CA LYS A 337 0.21 4.96 -5.69
C LYS A 337 0.97 3.78 -6.31
N SER A 338 1.52 3.97 -7.51
CA SER A 338 2.31 2.95 -8.21
C SER A 338 3.62 2.64 -7.48
N GLU A 339 4.32 3.67 -7.00
CA GLU A 339 5.52 3.53 -6.17
C GLU A 339 5.22 2.76 -4.87
N LEU A 340 4.15 3.13 -4.15
CA LEU A 340 3.72 2.44 -2.93
C LEU A 340 3.33 0.97 -3.18
N ASN A 341 2.62 0.69 -4.29
CA ASN A 341 2.28 -0.68 -4.67
C ASN A 341 3.53 -1.53 -4.98
N LEU A 342 4.54 -0.94 -5.63
CA LEU A 342 5.82 -1.61 -5.88
C LEU A 342 6.47 -2.02 -4.55
N LEU A 343 6.55 -1.10 -3.59
CA LEU A 343 7.14 -1.37 -2.27
C LEU A 343 6.37 -2.40 -1.48
N LYS A 344 5.03 -2.25 -1.39
CA LYS A 344 4.13 -3.21 -0.75
C LYS A 344 4.37 -4.63 -1.27
N ASN A 345 4.47 -4.78 -2.59
CA ASN A 345 4.67 -6.09 -3.22
C ASN A 345 6.05 -6.68 -2.91
N HIS A 346 7.10 -5.88 -2.82
CA HIS A 346 8.44 -6.37 -2.46
C HIS A 346 8.46 -6.81 -0.99
N ILE A 347 7.93 -5.98 -0.09
CA ILE A 347 7.95 -6.21 1.37
C ILE A 347 7.04 -7.37 1.78
N LYS A 348 5.87 -7.54 1.15
CA LYS A 348 4.91 -8.63 1.45
C LYS A 348 5.54 -10.02 1.43
N THR A 349 6.65 -10.20 0.70
CA THR A 349 7.35 -11.49 0.61
C THR A 349 8.33 -11.76 1.76
N LEU A 350 8.56 -10.77 2.63
CA LEU A 350 9.56 -10.72 3.70
C LEU A 350 8.93 -10.43 5.08
N ASN A 351 7.71 -10.88 5.35
CA ASN A 351 6.92 -10.49 6.54
C ASN A 351 7.55 -10.79 7.91
N GLU A 352 8.65 -11.54 7.97
CA GLU A 352 9.39 -11.86 9.21
C GLU A 352 10.58 -10.90 9.45
N ILE A 353 10.88 -10.02 8.49
CA ILE A 353 12.05 -9.13 8.52
C ILE A 353 11.59 -7.72 8.89
N ASN A 354 12.27 -7.14 9.89
CA ASN A 354 11.96 -5.80 10.37
C ASN A 354 12.38 -4.73 9.36
N ILE A 355 11.60 -3.65 9.32
CA ILE A 355 11.93 -2.45 8.57
C ILE A 355 12.41 -1.40 9.56
N GLU A 356 13.62 -0.90 9.35
CA GLU A 356 14.32 0.00 10.27
C GLU A 356 14.59 1.33 9.58
N ASP A 357 14.37 2.43 10.30
CA ASP A 357 14.81 3.76 9.87
C ASP A 357 16.31 3.95 10.15
N SER A 358 16.82 5.18 9.96
CA SER A 358 18.23 5.47 10.21
C SER A 358 18.65 5.23 11.66
N ASP A 359 17.77 5.49 12.62
CA ASP A 359 18.07 5.40 14.04
C ASP A 359 18.01 3.94 14.50
N GLY A 360 17.02 3.18 14.04
CA GLY A 360 16.91 1.73 14.23
C GLY A 360 18.10 0.98 13.64
N LEU A 361 18.52 1.33 12.41
CA LEU A 361 19.73 0.78 11.80
C LEU A 361 20.96 1.06 12.66
N ASN A 362 21.15 2.30 13.11
CA ASN A 362 22.29 2.66 13.95
C ASN A 362 22.29 1.91 15.29
N ALA A 363 21.13 1.70 15.90
CA ALA A 363 21.01 0.94 17.14
C ALA A 363 21.44 -0.53 16.95
N ILE A 364 21.03 -1.16 15.84
CA ILE A 364 21.41 -2.54 15.51
C ILE A 364 22.91 -2.65 15.23
N LEU A 365 23.50 -1.65 14.57
CA LEU A 365 24.94 -1.63 14.28
C LEU A 365 25.82 -1.48 15.53
N LEU A 366 25.25 -1.07 16.67
CA LEU A 366 25.95 -0.93 17.96
C LEU A 366 25.77 -2.16 18.87
N ASP A 367 24.92 -3.12 18.48
CA ASP A 367 24.68 -4.34 19.25
C ASP A 367 25.90 -5.26 19.21
N SER A 368 26.46 -5.59 20.38
CA SER A 368 27.66 -6.43 20.49
C SER A 368 27.41 -7.91 20.19
N ASP A 369 26.15 -8.36 20.18
CA ASP A 369 25.79 -9.75 19.88
C ASP A 369 25.60 -10.00 18.37
N ILE A 370 25.71 -8.95 17.54
CA ILE A 370 25.49 -8.99 16.09
C ILE A 370 26.81 -8.68 15.36
N ASP A 371 27.41 -9.70 14.76
CA ASP A 371 28.65 -9.55 13.98
C ASP A 371 28.38 -8.97 12.58
N VAL A 372 27.25 -9.37 11.98
CA VAL A 372 26.91 -9.07 10.59
C VAL A 372 25.47 -8.57 10.45
N VAL A 373 25.28 -7.47 9.72
CA VAL A 373 23.95 -6.98 9.34
C VAL A 373 23.83 -6.97 7.82
N LEU A 374 22.81 -7.65 7.31
CA LEU A 374 22.41 -7.64 5.90
C LEU A 374 21.14 -6.81 5.76
N CYS A 375 21.27 -5.69 5.05
CA CYS A 375 20.19 -4.73 4.86
C CYS A 375 19.74 -4.71 3.40
N LEU A 376 18.48 -5.07 3.14
CA LEU A 376 17.85 -4.78 1.85
C LEU A 376 17.44 -3.31 1.83
N THR A 377 18.22 -2.51 1.13
CA THR A 377 18.12 -1.05 1.13
C THR A 377 17.41 -0.56 -0.13
N PHE A 378 16.32 0.18 0.02
CA PHE A 378 15.75 0.99 -1.06
C PHE A 378 16.54 2.28 -1.23
N THR A 379 17.14 2.46 -2.40
CA THR A 379 18.15 3.50 -2.64
C THR A 379 17.63 4.71 -3.41
N SER A 380 16.41 4.61 -3.96
CA SER A 380 15.81 5.65 -4.81
C SER A 380 14.55 6.31 -4.24
N LEU A 381 14.17 6.03 -2.98
CA LEU A 381 12.99 6.64 -2.36
C LEU A 381 13.14 8.15 -2.15
N LYS A 382 14.35 8.58 -1.80
CA LYS A 382 14.73 9.99 -1.64
C LYS A 382 15.10 10.59 -2.98
N TYR A 383 14.24 11.47 -3.50
CA TYR A 383 14.55 12.27 -4.68
C TYR A 383 13.78 13.59 -4.65
N LYS A 384 14.33 14.62 -5.31
CA LYS A 384 13.63 15.90 -5.48
C LYS A 384 12.57 15.74 -6.57
N ASP A 385 11.29 15.85 -6.22
CA ASP A 385 10.21 15.77 -7.19
C ASP A 385 10.04 17.12 -7.92
N PRO A 386 10.26 17.19 -9.26
CA PRO A 386 10.11 18.43 -10.00
C PRO A 386 8.69 18.97 -9.97
N TYR A 387 7.68 18.08 -9.99
CA TYR A 387 6.28 18.50 -9.99
C TYR A 387 5.91 19.20 -8.69
N LEU A 388 6.32 18.66 -7.53
CA LEU A 388 6.12 19.33 -6.24
C LEU A 388 6.84 20.68 -6.18
N SER A 389 8.04 20.78 -6.78
CA SER A 389 8.75 22.05 -6.91
C SER A 389 7.92 23.06 -7.72
N THR A 390 7.33 22.65 -8.84
CA THR A 390 6.44 23.47 -9.66
C THR A 390 5.18 23.91 -8.91
N LEU A 391 4.58 23.05 -8.07
CA LEU A 391 3.44 23.44 -7.22
C LEU A 391 3.82 24.57 -6.27
N THR A 392 4.94 24.42 -5.55
CA THR A 392 5.41 25.45 -4.60
C THR A 392 5.82 26.75 -5.29
N GLU A 393 6.39 26.68 -6.50
CA GLU A 393 6.73 27.86 -7.30
C GLU A 393 5.47 28.58 -7.80
N PHE A 394 4.46 27.84 -8.26
CA PHE A 394 3.18 28.40 -8.65
C PHE A 394 2.52 29.16 -7.49
N LEU A 395 2.54 28.61 -6.27
CA LEU A 395 1.97 29.25 -5.08
C LEU A 395 2.72 30.53 -4.66
N LYS A 396 4.01 30.66 -4.98
CA LYS A 396 4.77 31.90 -4.77
C LYS A 396 4.44 32.98 -5.79
N SER A 397 3.97 32.58 -6.98
CA SER A 397 3.54 33.50 -8.02
C SER A 397 2.10 33.94 -7.77
N ASP A 398 1.85 35.24 -7.73
CA ASP A 398 0.53 35.81 -7.45
C ASP A 398 -0.37 35.82 -8.71
N LYS A 399 -0.52 34.65 -9.34
CA LYS A 399 -1.15 34.51 -10.67
C LYS A 399 -2.62 34.95 -10.72
N PHE A 400 -3.30 34.93 -9.58
CA PHE A 400 -4.69 35.41 -9.50
C PHE A 400 -4.81 36.94 -9.40
N LYS A 401 -3.73 37.67 -9.07
CA LYS A 401 -3.72 39.14 -9.01
C LYS A 401 -3.36 39.82 -10.32
N GLU A 402 -2.66 39.14 -11.22
CA GLU A 402 -2.27 39.67 -12.54
C GLU A 402 -3.20 39.12 -13.64
N LEU A 403 -4.46 39.59 -13.66
CA LEU A 403 -5.46 39.23 -14.67
C LEU A 403 -5.19 39.83 -16.07
N ASP A 404 -4.12 40.63 -16.24
CA ASP A 404 -3.67 41.18 -17.51
C ASP A 404 -2.26 40.67 -17.84
N GLY A 405 -2.15 39.66 -18.70
CA GLY A 405 -0.87 39.36 -19.35
C GLY A 405 -0.69 37.93 -19.83
N ASN A 406 -0.41 37.79 -21.13
CA ASN A 406 0.19 36.60 -21.72
C ASN A 406 1.41 36.17 -20.89
N LYS A 407 1.34 35.02 -20.21
CA LYS A 407 2.48 34.48 -19.47
C LYS A 407 2.65 32.98 -19.67
N THR A 408 3.92 32.63 -19.86
CA THR A 408 4.48 31.33 -20.23
C THR A 408 4.00 30.21 -19.32
N LEU A 409 3.53 29.13 -19.95
CA LEU A 409 3.16 27.87 -19.33
C LEU A 409 4.38 27.31 -18.60
N LEU A 410 4.26 27.07 -17.29
CA LEU A 410 5.25 26.25 -16.58
C LEU A 410 5.10 24.82 -17.11
N SER A 411 6.01 24.44 -18.00
CA SER A 411 6.10 23.06 -18.49
C SER A 411 6.48 22.16 -17.33
N VAL A 412 5.57 21.26 -16.94
CA VAL A 412 5.92 20.16 -16.05
C VAL A 412 6.90 19.26 -16.79
N THR A 413 8.17 19.28 -16.39
CA THR A 413 9.18 18.37 -16.94
C THR A 413 8.85 16.95 -16.49
N SER A 414 8.55 16.08 -17.45
CA SER A 414 8.33 14.66 -17.19
C SER A 414 9.67 13.97 -16.96
N ASP A 415 10.09 13.89 -15.70
CA ASP A 415 11.23 13.05 -15.33
C ASP A 415 10.86 11.56 -15.34
N ARG A 416 11.77 10.75 -15.84
CA ARG A 416 11.62 9.29 -15.85
C ARG A 416 11.69 8.76 -14.41
N LYS A 417 10.53 8.45 -13.83
CA LYS A 417 10.42 7.91 -12.46
C LYS A 417 11.10 6.54 -12.34
N TRP A 418 11.92 6.34 -11.32
CA TRP A 418 12.73 5.12 -11.13
C TRP A 418 11.88 3.84 -11.06
N PHE A 419 10.71 3.91 -10.42
CA PHE A 419 9.74 2.81 -10.28
C PHE A 419 8.96 2.49 -11.55
N LYS A 420 9.24 3.19 -12.66
CA LYS A 420 8.70 2.88 -14.00
C LYS A 420 9.79 2.35 -14.95
N VAL A 421 11.03 2.22 -14.49
CA VAL A 421 12.15 1.75 -15.32
C VAL A 421 12.24 0.23 -15.23
N PRO A 422 12.02 -0.53 -16.32
CA PRO A 422 12.01 -2.00 -16.28
C PRO A 422 13.29 -2.61 -15.73
N ASP A 423 14.46 -2.09 -16.13
CA ASP A 423 15.77 -2.60 -15.68
C ASP A 423 15.97 -2.43 -14.17
N VAL A 424 15.51 -1.30 -13.62
CA VAL A 424 15.56 -1.03 -12.18
C VAL A 424 14.66 -2.01 -11.44
N ILE A 425 13.43 -2.20 -11.90
CA ILE A 425 12.46 -3.15 -11.30
C ILE A 425 13.00 -4.59 -11.37
N ALA A 426 13.62 -4.98 -12.49
CA ALA A 426 14.23 -6.29 -12.66
C ALA A 426 15.37 -6.51 -11.65
N LYS A 427 16.26 -5.52 -11.48
CA LYS A 427 17.36 -5.59 -10.51
C LYS A 427 16.85 -5.63 -9.07
N MET A 428 15.80 -4.88 -8.75
CA MET A 428 15.16 -4.95 -7.44
C MET A 428 14.61 -6.33 -7.13
N ARG A 429 13.94 -6.95 -8.11
CA ARG A 429 13.42 -8.31 -7.96
C ARG A 429 14.53 -9.33 -7.76
N GLU A 430 15.64 -9.19 -8.48
CA GLU A 430 16.83 -10.02 -8.31
C GLU A 430 17.40 -9.89 -6.90
N ASN A 431 17.63 -8.66 -6.43
CA ASN A 431 18.15 -8.38 -5.09
C ASN A 431 17.20 -8.91 -4.01
N LEU A 432 15.88 -8.72 -4.17
CA LEU A 432 14.88 -9.28 -3.27
C LEU A 432 14.96 -10.81 -3.22
N HIS A 433 15.11 -11.47 -4.37
CA HIS A 433 15.21 -12.93 -4.45
C HIS A 433 16.47 -13.46 -3.76
N LEU A 434 17.62 -12.81 -3.99
CA LEU A 434 18.89 -13.16 -3.34
C LEU A 434 18.82 -12.95 -1.83
N PHE A 435 18.34 -11.79 -1.40
CA PHE A 435 18.17 -11.46 0.00
C PHE A 435 17.24 -12.44 0.71
N LYS A 436 16.09 -12.74 0.12
CA LYS A 436 15.12 -13.70 0.66
C LYS A 436 15.75 -15.08 0.85
N ARG A 437 16.34 -15.66 -0.20
CA ARG A 437 16.97 -16.99 -0.14
C ARG A 437 18.06 -17.05 0.92
N PHE A 438 18.88 -16.00 1.01
CA PHE A 438 19.96 -15.96 1.99
C PHE A 438 19.43 -15.80 3.43
N SER A 439 18.41 -14.97 3.64
CA SER A 439 17.77 -14.80 4.95
C SER A 439 17.11 -16.10 5.44
N GLU A 440 16.43 -16.83 4.55
CA GLU A 440 15.79 -18.10 4.87
C GLU A 440 16.82 -19.19 5.21
N ALA A 441 17.96 -19.22 4.50
CA ALA A 441 19.04 -20.18 4.73
C ALA A 441 19.75 -19.95 6.07
N ASN A 442 19.83 -18.71 6.55
CA ASN A 442 20.57 -18.32 7.75
C ASN A 442 19.67 -17.89 8.92
N LYS A 443 18.37 -18.19 8.89
CA LYS A 443 17.39 -17.75 9.89
C LYS A 443 17.69 -18.15 11.35
N ASN A 444 18.51 -19.19 11.54
CA ASN A 444 18.87 -19.70 12.87
C ASN A 444 20.21 -19.13 13.38
N GLU A 445 20.94 -18.38 12.55
CA GLU A 445 22.20 -17.77 12.94
C GLU A 445 21.92 -16.49 13.72
N LYS A 446 22.43 -16.42 14.96
CA LYS A 446 22.13 -15.31 15.87
C LYS A 446 23.07 -14.12 15.65
N SER A 447 24.26 -14.37 15.11
CA SER A 447 25.24 -13.32 14.80
C SER A 447 24.91 -12.54 13.52
N ILE A 448 23.95 -13.01 12.72
CA ILE A 448 23.52 -12.35 11.48
C ILE A 448 22.12 -11.74 11.67
N ARG A 449 22.00 -10.45 11.40
CA ARG A 449 20.72 -9.75 11.41
C ARG A 449 20.28 -9.37 9.99
N PHE A 450 19.02 -9.65 9.67
CA PHE A 450 18.38 -9.23 8.43
C PHE A 450 17.42 -8.08 8.68
N ILE A 451 17.51 -7.02 7.90
CA ILE A 451 16.64 -5.85 7.98
C ILE A 451 16.33 -5.27 6.59
N ILE A 452 15.31 -4.44 6.53
CA ILE A 452 14.96 -3.61 5.37
C ILE A 452 15.12 -2.15 5.78
N SER A 453 15.68 -1.31 4.92
CA SER A 453 15.77 0.13 5.19
C SER A 453 15.70 0.96 3.90
N ALA A 454 15.72 2.28 4.05
CA ALA A 454 15.74 3.24 2.97
C ALA A 454 16.94 4.19 3.14
N ILE A 455 17.95 4.02 2.29
CA ILE A 455 19.18 4.84 2.34
C ILE A 455 19.48 5.31 0.92
N SER A 456 19.37 6.61 0.70
CA SER A 456 19.58 7.22 -0.60
C SER A 456 20.96 6.91 -1.18
N ASN A 457 21.00 6.36 -2.40
CA ASN A 457 22.24 6.16 -3.15
C ASN A 457 22.00 6.36 -4.65
N PRO A 458 22.28 7.56 -5.20
CA PRO A 458 22.03 7.87 -6.61
C PRO A 458 22.79 6.98 -7.59
N SER A 459 23.93 6.40 -7.17
CA SER A 459 24.75 5.52 -8.00
C SER A 459 24.18 4.11 -8.16
N ILE A 460 23.13 3.76 -7.40
CA ILE A 460 22.50 2.44 -7.40
C ILE A 460 20.97 2.63 -7.44
N PRO A 461 20.32 2.65 -8.61
CA PRO A 461 18.88 2.89 -8.68
C PRO A 461 18.05 1.68 -8.19
N GLY A 462 16.93 1.94 -7.54
CA GLY A 462 15.96 0.95 -7.05
C GLY A 462 16.27 0.45 -5.64
N SER A 463 16.95 -0.68 -5.55
CA SER A 463 17.34 -1.31 -4.27
C SER A 463 18.66 -2.04 -4.40
N SER A 464 19.36 -2.23 -3.28
CA SER A 464 20.59 -3.01 -3.18
C SER A 464 20.65 -3.75 -1.84
N ILE A 465 21.57 -4.70 -1.72
CA ILE A 465 21.85 -5.38 -0.45
C ILE A 465 23.16 -4.79 0.10
N TYR A 466 23.07 -4.23 1.30
CA TYR A 466 24.21 -3.67 2.02
C TYR A 466 24.68 -4.69 3.06
N LEU A 467 25.99 -4.88 3.13
CA LEU A 467 26.67 -5.70 4.12
C LEU A 467 27.36 -4.79 5.13
N TYR A 468 27.03 -4.97 6.39
CA TYR A 468 27.74 -4.35 7.51
C TYR A 468 28.41 -5.43 8.34
N GLU A 469 29.67 -5.22 8.68
CA GLU A 469 30.45 -6.09 9.56
C GLU A 469 31.02 -5.25 10.70
N ASN A 470 30.83 -5.71 11.94
CA ASN A 470 31.30 -5.01 13.15
C ASN A 470 30.90 -3.52 13.16
N GLY A 471 29.64 -3.24 12.82
CA GLY A 471 29.05 -1.89 12.82
C GLY A 471 29.48 -0.98 11.67
N LYS A 472 30.21 -1.46 10.66
CA LYS A 472 30.67 -0.65 9.51
C LYS A 472 30.20 -1.23 8.19
N VAL A 473 29.85 -0.36 7.23
CA VAL A 473 29.51 -0.80 5.87
C VAL A 473 30.74 -1.34 5.15
N THR A 474 30.70 -2.60 4.74
CA THR A 474 31.77 -3.26 3.98
C THR A 474 31.46 -3.26 2.49
N ASP A 475 30.20 -3.53 2.11
CA ASP A 475 29.78 -3.59 0.70
C ASP A 475 28.35 -3.02 0.54
N THR A 476 28.14 -2.24 -0.52
CA THR A 476 26.84 -1.61 -0.87
C THR A 476 26.15 -2.28 -2.06
N LYS A 477 26.81 -3.25 -2.70
CA LYS A 477 26.29 -4.06 -3.81
C LYS A 477 26.50 -5.54 -3.52
N PHE A 478 26.43 -5.91 -2.25
CA PHE A 478 26.66 -7.27 -1.83
C PHE A 478 25.74 -8.20 -2.62
N GLN A 479 26.32 -9.23 -3.22
CA GLN A 479 25.58 -10.29 -3.88
C GLN A 479 25.71 -11.52 -2.97
N PRO A 480 24.70 -11.81 -2.14
CA PRO A 480 24.68 -13.04 -1.37
C PRO A 480 24.60 -14.18 -2.39
N VAL A 481 25.74 -14.78 -2.71
CA VAL A 481 25.76 -15.91 -3.62
C VAL A 481 25.11 -17.08 -2.88
N SER A 482 24.17 -17.75 -3.53
CA SER A 482 23.71 -19.10 -3.13
C SER A 482 24.78 -20.18 -3.34
N LYS A 483 26.04 -19.76 -3.49
CA LYS A 483 27.25 -20.56 -3.59
C LYS A 483 28.26 -19.97 -2.62
N PRO A 484 28.93 -20.76 -1.78
CA PRO A 484 30.14 -20.24 -1.17
C PRO A 484 31.15 -19.93 -2.30
N PRO A 485 31.91 -18.82 -2.23
CA PRO A 485 33.24 -18.76 -2.83
C PRO A 485 34.02 -20.04 -2.44
N PRO A 486 35.03 -20.50 -3.21
CA PRO A 486 35.86 -21.62 -2.80
C PRO A 486 36.24 -21.42 -1.32
N PRO A 487 35.91 -22.36 -0.42
CA PRO A 487 35.86 -22.03 0.99
C PRO A 487 37.24 -21.58 1.47
N SER A 488 37.32 -20.40 2.08
CA SER A 488 38.50 -20.05 2.86
C SER A 488 38.46 -20.87 4.16
N ARG A 489 39.65 -21.21 4.69
CA ARG A 489 39.85 -22.06 5.88
C ARG A 489 39.10 -21.63 7.15
N LEU A 490 38.47 -20.45 7.10
CA LEU A 490 37.84 -19.73 8.21
C LEU A 490 36.32 -20.00 8.34
N TRP A 491 35.67 -20.65 7.37
CA TRP A 491 34.20 -20.84 7.37
C TRP A 491 33.72 -22.28 7.68
N TRP A 492 34.60 -23.14 8.21
CA TRP A 492 34.32 -24.59 8.31
C TRP A 492 33.75 -25.15 9.61
N PRO A 493 33.77 -24.46 10.78
CA PRO A 493 33.08 -24.99 11.96
C PRO A 493 31.54 -25.02 11.81
N SER A 494 30.97 -24.35 10.80
CA SER A 494 29.52 -24.10 10.68
C SER A 494 28.82 -24.83 9.50
N LEU A 495 29.54 -25.54 8.64
CA LEU A 495 28.95 -26.49 7.69
C LEU A 495 28.81 -27.85 8.36
N ASN A 496 27.60 -28.41 8.43
CA ASN A 496 27.30 -29.71 9.05
C ASN A 496 28.34 -30.78 8.66
N SER A 497 29.29 -31.06 9.54
CA SER A 497 30.20 -32.19 9.43
C SER A 497 29.45 -33.46 9.82
N LEU A 498 28.66 -33.99 8.89
CA LEU A 498 28.05 -35.32 9.05
C LEU A 498 29.15 -36.38 9.07
N PRO A 499 29.29 -37.18 10.14
CA PRO A 499 30.26 -38.26 10.16
C PRO A 499 29.76 -39.37 9.23
N PHE A 500 30.36 -39.50 8.04
CA PHE A 500 30.08 -40.62 7.14
C PHE A 500 30.66 -41.93 7.67
N THR A 501 29.90 -43.01 7.52
CA THR A 501 30.32 -44.36 7.88
C THR A 501 30.13 -45.33 6.73
N LEU A 502 31.09 -46.23 6.54
CA LEU A 502 31.09 -47.17 5.43
C LEU A 502 30.13 -48.34 5.71
N ASP A 503 29.36 -48.73 4.69
CA ASP A 503 28.36 -49.76 4.83
C ASP A 503 28.94 -51.17 4.63
N LEU A 504 29.02 -51.92 5.73
CA LEU A 504 29.39 -53.34 5.76
C LEU A 504 28.52 -54.25 4.87
N ASN A 505 27.30 -53.81 4.51
CA ASN A 505 26.43 -54.56 3.62
C ASN A 505 26.78 -54.37 2.14
N THR A 506 27.47 -53.28 1.78
CA THR A 506 27.84 -52.98 0.39
C THR A 506 29.29 -53.34 0.06
N VAL A 507 30.18 -53.35 1.06
CA VAL A 507 31.62 -53.54 0.88
C VAL A 507 32.00 -54.83 0.17
N ASN A 508 32.79 -54.73 -0.89
CA ASN A 508 33.33 -55.91 -1.58
C ASN A 508 34.27 -56.74 -0.68
N LYS A 509 34.28 -58.06 -0.88
CA LYS A 509 35.07 -58.99 -0.06
C LYS A 509 36.59 -58.80 -0.16
N LEU A 510 37.13 -58.06 -1.13
CA LEU A 510 38.57 -57.76 -1.21
C LEU A 510 39.00 -56.55 -0.38
N LEU A 511 38.04 -55.73 0.04
CA LEU A 511 38.27 -54.56 0.88
C LEU A 511 38.17 -54.94 2.36
N ARG A 512 39.05 -54.39 3.19
CA ARG A 512 38.95 -54.49 4.65
C ARG A 512 38.59 -53.11 5.21
N LEU A 513 37.54 -53.08 6.03
CA LEU A 513 37.17 -51.91 6.82
C LEU A 513 37.87 -51.92 8.19
N SER A 514 38.34 -50.77 8.64
CA SER A 514 38.92 -50.56 9.98
C SER A 514 38.56 -49.17 10.54
N GLU A 515 39.03 -48.87 11.76
CA GLU A 515 38.79 -47.60 12.47
C GLU A 515 37.30 -47.22 12.49
N ASN A 516 36.45 -48.08 13.06
CA ASN A 516 35.00 -47.89 13.12
C ASN A 516 34.36 -47.65 11.73
N ASN A 517 34.79 -48.41 10.73
CA ASN A 517 34.33 -48.30 9.34
C ASN A 517 34.57 -46.91 8.72
N ARG A 518 35.71 -46.29 9.01
CA ARG A 518 36.16 -45.05 8.37
C ARG A 518 37.36 -45.22 7.45
N VAL A 519 38.10 -46.33 7.59
CA VAL A 519 39.26 -46.66 6.75
C VAL A 519 38.95 -47.87 5.89
N ILE A 520 39.29 -47.76 4.59
CA ILE A 520 39.20 -48.82 3.58
C ILE A 520 40.61 -49.14 3.13
N THR A 521 40.96 -50.42 3.12
CA THR A 521 42.20 -50.90 2.52
C THR A 521 41.89 -52.06 1.58
N ASN A 522 42.38 -52.02 0.35
CA ASN A 522 42.31 -53.19 -0.53
C ASN A 522 43.41 -54.18 -0.13
N THR A 523 43.02 -55.36 0.35
CA THR A 523 43.96 -56.39 0.82
C THR A 523 44.29 -57.42 -0.26
N GLY A 524 43.54 -57.45 -1.36
CA GLY A 524 43.61 -58.51 -2.37
C GLY A 524 43.19 -59.90 -1.87
N THR A 525 42.73 -60.02 -0.61
CA THR A 525 42.32 -61.29 0.00
C THR A 525 40.85 -61.24 0.42
N LEU A 526 40.16 -62.38 0.34
CA LEU A 526 38.74 -62.48 0.68
C LEU A 526 38.52 -62.32 2.20
N GLN A 527 37.87 -61.22 2.59
CA GLN A 527 37.40 -60.96 3.94
C GLN A 527 36.10 -61.73 4.23
N GLN A 528 35.90 -62.09 5.50
CA GLN A 528 34.73 -62.83 5.96
C GLN A 528 33.51 -61.92 6.17
N TYR A 529 32.95 -61.40 5.08
CA TYR A 529 31.67 -60.69 5.12
C TYR A 529 30.51 -61.62 4.73
N PRO A 530 29.38 -61.62 5.48
CA PRO A 530 28.19 -62.36 5.10
C PRO A 530 27.68 -61.95 3.71
N ASP A 531 27.08 -62.88 2.97
CA ASP A 531 26.45 -62.53 1.70
C ASP A 531 25.28 -61.57 1.91
N HIS A 532 25.18 -60.58 1.01
CA HIS A 532 24.14 -59.55 1.06
C HIS A 532 23.78 -59.12 -0.38
N PRO A 533 22.49 -58.86 -0.69
CA PRO A 533 22.08 -58.39 -2.02
C PRO A 533 22.80 -57.10 -2.43
N ASP A 534 22.99 -56.15 -1.50
CA ASP A 534 23.63 -54.87 -1.78
C ASP A 534 25.17 -54.93 -1.90
N ARG A 535 25.78 -56.11 -1.69
CA ARG A 535 27.24 -56.28 -1.70
C ARG A 535 27.80 -56.27 -3.11
N PHE A 536 28.79 -55.42 -3.38
CA PHE A 536 29.55 -55.50 -4.63
C PHE A 536 30.35 -56.81 -4.68
N ASP A 537 30.20 -57.61 -5.73
CA ASP A 537 30.82 -58.93 -5.84
C ASP A 537 32.12 -58.94 -6.66
N VAL A 538 32.16 -58.22 -7.78
CA VAL A 538 33.32 -58.20 -8.69
C VAL A 538 34.29 -57.07 -8.37
N TYR A 539 33.81 -55.83 -8.32
CA TYR A 539 34.67 -54.66 -8.17
C TYR A 539 34.91 -54.31 -6.68
N PRO A 540 36.16 -53.98 -6.26
CA PRO A 540 36.51 -53.55 -4.90
C PRO A 540 35.87 -52.20 -4.48
N GLN A 541 34.55 -52.16 -4.33
CA GLN A 541 33.75 -50.96 -4.09
C GLN A 541 33.00 -51.01 -2.75
N VAL A 542 32.64 -49.85 -2.23
CA VAL A 542 31.81 -49.66 -1.04
C VAL A 542 31.06 -48.33 -1.13
N LEU A 543 29.87 -48.27 -0.53
CA LEU A 543 29.14 -47.01 -0.28
C LEU A 543 29.13 -46.68 1.21
N CYS A 544 29.00 -45.40 1.53
CA CYS A 544 28.59 -44.95 2.86
C CYS A 544 27.12 -45.26 3.14
N ARG A 545 26.75 -45.28 4.42
CA ARG A 545 25.38 -45.51 4.88
C ARG A 545 24.50 -44.28 4.74
N GLU A 546 25.08 -43.11 5.01
CA GLU A 546 24.40 -41.84 5.02
C GLU A 546 24.27 -41.28 3.60
N SER A 547 23.10 -40.74 3.29
CA SER A 547 22.84 -40.06 2.02
C SER A 547 23.10 -38.56 2.12
N VAL A 548 23.45 -37.95 0.99
CA VAL A 548 23.59 -36.52 0.78
C VAL A 548 22.34 -35.99 0.09
N CYS A 549 21.61 -35.11 0.79
CA CYS A 549 20.31 -34.56 0.34
C CYS A 549 20.27 -33.02 0.34
N GLY A 550 21.42 -32.34 0.45
CA GLY A 550 21.53 -30.88 0.52
C GLY A 550 22.95 -30.41 0.20
N CYS A 551 23.42 -29.34 0.86
CA CYS A 551 24.82 -28.91 0.79
C CYS A 551 25.66 -29.70 1.79
N CYS A 552 26.59 -30.52 1.31
CA CYS A 552 27.47 -31.33 2.14
C CYS A 552 28.92 -31.23 1.64
N TYR A 553 29.85 -31.22 2.59
CA TYR A 553 31.28 -31.27 2.34
C TYR A 553 31.91 -32.36 3.21
N TRP A 554 32.84 -33.12 2.63
CA TRP A 554 33.67 -34.03 3.41
C TRP A 554 35.07 -34.14 2.81
N GLU A 555 36.04 -34.43 3.67
CA GLU A 555 37.42 -34.69 3.29
C GLU A 555 37.73 -36.17 3.40
N ILE A 556 38.60 -36.64 2.52
CA ILE A 556 39.21 -37.95 2.63
C ILE A 556 40.72 -37.86 2.48
N GLU A 557 41.41 -38.70 3.22
CA GLU A 557 42.81 -39.01 2.95
C GLU A 557 42.90 -40.29 2.11
N ARG A 558 43.77 -40.28 1.10
CA ARG A 558 43.98 -41.40 0.19
C ARG A 558 45.45 -41.77 0.07
N SER A 559 45.68 -43.05 -0.22
CA SER A 559 46.96 -43.57 -0.70
C SER A 559 46.74 -44.40 -1.96
N GLY A 560 47.70 -44.36 -2.89
CA GLY A 560 47.67 -45.14 -4.13
C GLY A 560 46.59 -44.71 -5.12
N CYS A 561 46.01 -45.69 -5.83
CA CYS A 561 45.01 -45.50 -6.89
C CYS A 561 43.60 -45.80 -6.37
N VAL A 562 42.79 -44.75 -6.26
CA VAL A 562 41.44 -44.79 -5.68
C VAL A 562 40.47 -44.00 -6.53
N TYR A 563 39.20 -44.39 -6.52
CA TYR A 563 38.11 -43.62 -7.11
C TYR A 563 37.21 -43.11 -5.99
N ILE A 564 36.89 -41.82 -6.06
CA ILE A 564 36.09 -41.10 -5.10
C ILE A 564 34.81 -40.73 -5.82
N SER A 565 33.69 -41.28 -5.36
CA SER A 565 32.45 -41.27 -6.13
C SER A 565 31.28 -40.77 -5.30
N VAL A 566 30.27 -40.27 -5.98
CA VAL A 566 28.90 -40.17 -5.45
C VAL A 566 27.99 -40.95 -6.38
N SER A 567 27.04 -41.70 -5.81
CA SER A 567 26.18 -42.59 -6.59
C SER A 567 24.79 -42.70 -6.00
N TYR A 568 23.79 -42.94 -6.85
CA TYR A 568 22.48 -43.39 -6.38
C TYR A 568 22.56 -44.78 -5.78
N LYS A 569 21.66 -45.06 -4.82
CA LYS A 569 21.61 -46.38 -4.17
C LYS A 569 21.26 -47.51 -5.15
N SER A 570 20.58 -47.18 -6.26
CA SER A 570 20.11 -48.11 -7.30
C SER A 570 21.20 -48.64 -8.24
N ILE A 571 22.47 -48.22 -8.09
CA ILE A 571 23.58 -48.79 -8.86
C ILE A 571 23.62 -50.32 -8.73
N SER A 572 23.86 -51.03 -9.84
CA SER A 572 23.93 -52.48 -9.83
C SER A 572 25.12 -52.97 -8.99
N ARG A 573 24.92 -54.10 -8.30
CA ARG A 573 25.90 -54.64 -7.34
C ARG A 573 26.55 -55.94 -7.79
N LYS A 574 25.97 -56.58 -8.80
CA LYS A 574 26.30 -57.95 -9.21
C LYS A 574 26.72 -57.99 -10.67
N GLY A 575 27.87 -58.60 -10.94
CA GLY A 575 28.40 -58.78 -12.28
C GLY A 575 29.59 -57.87 -12.61
N GLY A 576 30.21 -58.14 -13.76
CA GLY A 576 31.44 -57.46 -14.22
C GLY A 576 31.21 -56.47 -15.37
N GLY A 577 30.00 -55.92 -15.49
CA GLY A 577 29.66 -54.92 -16.50
C GLY A 577 29.79 -53.48 -15.98
N ASN A 578 29.67 -52.53 -16.92
CA ASN A 578 29.78 -51.09 -16.64
C ASN A 578 28.68 -50.57 -15.70
N GLU A 579 27.52 -51.24 -15.68
CA GLU A 579 26.40 -50.94 -14.79
C GLU A 579 26.73 -51.14 -13.30
N CYS A 580 27.80 -51.87 -12.97
CA CYS A 580 28.20 -52.18 -11.60
C CYS A 580 29.39 -51.34 -11.09
N VAL A 581 30.11 -50.61 -11.95
CA VAL A 581 31.33 -49.87 -11.58
C VAL A 581 31.09 -48.36 -11.51
N PHE A 582 31.65 -47.69 -10.49
CA PHE A 582 31.53 -46.24 -10.35
C PHE A 582 32.11 -45.50 -11.57
N GLY A 583 31.33 -44.55 -12.08
CA GLY A 583 31.61 -43.80 -13.31
C GLY A 583 31.32 -44.57 -14.60
N GLY A 584 31.06 -45.89 -14.55
CA GLY A 584 30.71 -46.71 -15.71
C GLY A 584 29.25 -46.59 -16.15
N ASN A 585 28.42 -45.92 -15.36
CA ASN A 585 26.98 -45.77 -15.56
C ASN A 585 26.53 -44.31 -15.39
N ASP A 586 25.27 -44.06 -15.70
CA ASP A 586 24.59 -42.76 -15.57
C ASP A 586 24.14 -42.45 -14.13
N GLN A 587 24.37 -43.36 -13.18
CA GLN A 587 23.96 -43.24 -11.76
C GLN A 587 25.12 -42.91 -10.82
N SER A 588 26.33 -42.70 -11.35
CA SER A 588 27.51 -42.42 -10.55
C SER A 588 28.47 -41.44 -11.23
N TRP A 589 29.07 -40.58 -10.42
CA TRP A 589 30.09 -39.61 -10.83
C TRP A 589 31.33 -39.87 -10.01
N SER A 590 32.48 -40.00 -10.67
CA SER A 590 33.68 -40.51 -10.01
C SER A 590 34.94 -39.77 -10.41
N LEU A 591 35.69 -39.31 -9.41
CA LEU A 591 37.06 -38.82 -9.59
C LEU A 591 38.05 -39.97 -9.37
N CYS A 592 38.81 -40.33 -10.40
CA CYS A 592 39.94 -41.24 -10.29
C CYS A 592 41.17 -40.47 -9.83
N CYS A 593 41.78 -40.93 -8.74
CA CYS A 593 42.98 -40.36 -8.18
C CYS A 593 44.13 -41.36 -8.22
N SER A 594 45.13 -41.12 -9.06
CA SER A 594 46.37 -41.89 -9.11
C SER A 594 47.54 -41.13 -8.46
N SER A 595 48.76 -41.69 -8.52
CA SER A 595 49.98 -41.00 -8.07
C SER A 595 50.49 -39.96 -9.07
N SER A 596 49.99 -39.94 -10.31
CA SER A 596 50.52 -39.13 -11.41
C SER A 596 49.48 -38.28 -12.14
N SER A 597 48.19 -38.56 -11.99
CA SER A 597 47.11 -37.87 -12.71
C SER A 597 45.76 -38.01 -12.01
N TYR A 598 44.85 -37.09 -12.33
CA TYR A 598 43.42 -37.22 -12.04
C TYR A 598 42.64 -37.35 -13.34
N SER A 599 41.60 -38.18 -13.32
CA SER A 599 40.60 -38.25 -14.38
C SER A 599 39.20 -38.25 -13.78
N PHE A 600 38.24 -37.68 -14.49
CA PHE A 600 36.84 -37.74 -14.12
C PHE A 600 36.11 -38.76 -14.99
N ARG A 601 35.27 -39.60 -14.38
CA ARG A 601 34.52 -40.65 -15.07
C ARG A 601 33.04 -40.59 -14.75
N HIS A 602 32.21 -40.56 -15.80
CA HIS A 602 30.75 -40.65 -15.72
C HIS A 602 30.19 -41.25 -17.01
N ASN A 603 29.18 -42.13 -16.90
CA ASN A 603 28.55 -42.81 -18.03
C ASN A 603 29.56 -43.48 -19.00
N ASN A 604 30.59 -44.12 -18.43
CA ASN A 604 31.70 -44.75 -19.13
C ASN A 604 32.57 -43.81 -19.99
N ILE A 605 32.39 -42.49 -19.85
CA ILE A 605 33.25 -41.48 -20.46
C ILE A 605 34.27 -41.06 -19.40
N GLU A 606 35.55 -41.21 -19.72
CA GLU A 606 36.67 -40.76 -18.89
C GLU A 606 37.31 -39.52 -19.50
N THR A 607 37.62 -38.53 -18.66
CA THR A 607 38.21 -37.26 -19.06
C THR A 607 39.41 -36.97 -18.17
N ASP A 608 40.59 -36.90 -18.79
CA ASP A 608 41.81 -36.51 -18.07
C ASP A 608 41.73 -35.06 -17.62
N LEU A 609 42.12 -34.81 -16.37
CA LEU A 609 42.05 -33.48 -15.76
C LEU A 609 43.44 -32.85 -15.69
N PRO A 610 43.58 -31.55 -15.99
CA PRO A 610 44.83 -30.83 -15.76
C PRO A 610 45.04 -30.63 -14.26
N VAL A 611 46.17 -31.11 -13.72
CA VAL A 611 46.45 -31.04 -12.28
C VAL A 611 47.80 -30.38 -12.05
N GLU A 612 47.81 -29.24 -11.33
CA GLU A 612 49.04 -28.53 -10.96
C GLU A 612 49.74 -29.15 -9.74
N SER A 613 48.98 -29.79 -8.83
CA SER A 613 49.53 -30.48 -7.66
C SER A 613 48.66 -31.66 -7.21
N ILE A 614 49.30 -32.78 -6.90
CA ILE A 614 48.65 -34.01 -6.45
C ILE A 614 48.64 -34.03 -4.92
N SER A 615 47.46 -33.97 -4.30
CA SER A 615 47.32 -34.08 -2.85
C SER A 615 46.90 -35.49 -2.41
N SER A 616 47.37 -35.90 -1.23
CA SER A 616 46.88 -37.08 -0.52
C SER A 616 45.51 -36.84 0.11
N ARG A 617 45.05 -35.58 0.24
CA ARG A 617 43.74 -35.24 0.78
C ARG A 617 42.84 -34.61 -0.27
N ILE A 618 41.62 -35.14 -0.41
CA ILE A 618 40.63 -34.70 -1.37
C ILE A 618 39.37 -34.24 -0.63
N GLY A 619 38.91 -33.04 -0.94
CA GLY A 619 37.63 -32.52 -0.49
C GLY A 619 36.56 -32.76 -1.54
N VAL A 620 35.38 -33.20 -1.12
CA VAL A 620 34.21 -33.38 -1.99
C VAL A 620 33.09 -32.50 -1.49
N PHE A 621 32.56 -31.66 -2.38
CA PHE A 621 31.41 -30.80 -2.11
C PHE A 621 30.26 -31.21 -3.02
N VAL A 622 29.08 -31.34 -2.43
CA VAL A 622 27.83 -31.59 -3.14
C VAL A 622 26.82 -30.54 -2.71
N ASP A 623 26.20 -29.88 -3.68
CA ASP A 623 24.93 -29.18 -3.52
C ASP A 623 23.88 -29.94 -4.32
N HIS A 624 23.11 -30.78 -3.62
CA HIS A 624 22.08 -31.60 -4.26
C HIS A 624 21.01 -30.74 -4.97
N SER A 625 20.62 -29.63 -4.34
CA SER A 625 19.55 -28.75 -4.80
C SER A 625 19.94 -27.90 -6.02
N ALA A 626 21.18 -27.42 -6.05
CA ALA A 626 21.72 -26.69 -7.19
C ALA A 626 22.23 -27.64 -8.27
N GLY A 627 22.43 -28.92 -7.97
CA GLY A 627 22.95 -29.88 -8.93
C GLY A 627 24.45 -29.73 -9.18
N THR A 628 25.21 -29.38 -8.14
CA THR A 628 26.67 -29.15 -8.24
C THR A 628 27.42 -30.23 -7.47
N LEU A 629 28.43 -30.83 -8.09
CA LEU A 629 29.42 -31.69 -7.44
C LEU A 629 30.83 -31.17 -7.78
N SER A 630 31.62 -30.86 -6.76
CA SER A 630 32.96 -30.32 -6.89
C SER A 630 33.97 -31.13 -6.10
N PHE A 631 35.14 -31.33 -6.70
CA PHE A 631 36.28 -32.00 -6.09
C PHE A 631 37.43 -31.02 -5.92
N TYR A 632 38.14 -31.13 -4.80
CA TYR A 632 39.22 -30.23 -4.44
C TYR A 632 40.43 -30.98 -3.95
N SER A 633 41.62 -30.47 -4.29
CA SER A 633 42.89 -30.89 -3.72
C SER A 633 43.08 -30.08 -2.44
N VAL A 634 43.27 -30.75 -1.31
CA VAL A 634 43.37 -30.11 0.01
C VAL A 634 44.80 -30.27 0.52
N SER A 635 45.50 -29.15 0.72
CA SER A 635 46.81 -29.10 1.37
C SER A 635 46.82 -27.94 2.39
N ASP A 636 47.80 -27.03 2.33
CA ASP A 636 47.72 -25.76 3.05
C ASP A 636 46.68 -24.82 2.43
N THR A 637 46.43 -24.97 1.13
CA THR A 637 45.37 -24.31 0.36
C THR A 637 44.47 -25.34 -0.31
N MET A 638 43.25 -24.94 -0.65
CA MET A 638 42.25 -25.77 -1.33
C MET A 638 42.15 -25.34 -2.79
N SER A 639 42.56 -26.20 -3.72
CA SER A 639 42.49 -25.93 -5.16
C SER A 639 41.41 -26.78 -5.82
N LEU A 640 40.62 -26.17 -6.71
CA LEU A 640 39.56 -26.88 -7.42
C LEU A 640 40.18 -27.85 -8.44
N ILE A 641 39.79 -29.13 -8.35
CA ILE A 641 40.18 -30.17 -9.31
C ILE A 641 39.18 -30.20 -10.47
N HIS A 642 37.89 -30.36 -10.14
CA HIS A 642 36.84 -30.50 -11.13
C HIS A 642 35.49 -30.13 -10.54
N THR A 643 34.59 -29.60 -11.37
CA THR A 643 33.18 -29.40 -11.02
C THR A 643 32.30 -29.90 -12.14
N VAL A 644 31.29 -30.68 -11.76
CA VAL A 644 30.20 -31.06 -12.66
C VAL A 644 28.92 -30.36 -12.22
N GLN A 645 28.19 -29.87 -13.22
CA GLN A 645 26.84 -29.34 -13.06
C GLN A 645 25.87 -30.32 -13.73
N THR A 646 24.95 -30.88 -12.95
CA THR A 646 23.99 -31.90 -13.40
C THR A 646 22.68 -31.79 -12.62
N THR A 647 21.68 -32.62 -12.91
CA THR A 647 20.44 -32.70 -12.12
C THR A 647 20.42 -34.04 -11.38
N PHE A 648 20.48 -34.00 -10.05
CA PHE A 648 20.38 -35.21 -9.23
C PHE A 648 18.91 -35.57 -8.98
N THR A 649 18.51 -36.77 -9.36
CA THR A 649 17.12 -37.25 -9.31
C THR A 649 16.84 -38.15 -8.10
N GLN A 650 17.87 -38.61 -7.40
CA GLN A 650 17.77 -39.43 -6.19
C GLN A 650 18.81 -38.97 -5.14
N PRO A 651 18.65 -39.37 -3.86
CA PRO A 651 19.68 -39.18 -2.85
C PRO A 651 21.02 -39.78 -3.28
N LEU A 652 22.10 -39.04 -3.07
CA LEU A 652 23.45 -39.47 -3.39
C LEU A 652 24.10 -40.13 -2.19
N TYR A 653 24.93 -41.14 -2.44
CA TYR A 653 25.71 -41.84 -1.42
C TYR A 653 27.18 -41.71 -1.79
N PRO A 654 28.05 -41.23 -0.88
CA PRO A 654 29.49 -41.30 -1.08
C PRO A 654 29.92 -42.74 -1.30
N GLY A 655 30.82 -42.95 -2.26
CA GLY A 655 31.29 -44.25 -2.67
C GLY A 655 32.77 -44.24 -2.98
N PHE A 656 33.41 -45.39 -2.80
CA PHE A 656 34.84 -45.55 -3.00
C PHE A 656 35.15 -46.85 -3.72
N TRP A 657 36.02 -46.78 -4.72
CA TRP A 657 36.68 -47.95 -5.32
C TRP A 657 38.17 -47.87 -5.02
N VAL A 658 38.73 -48.87 -4.33
CA VAL A 658 40.15 -48.90 -3.99
C VAL A 658 40.85 -49.94 -4.85
N TYR A 659 41.59 -49.54 -5.87
CA TYR A 659 42.31 -50.48 -6.73
C TYR A 659 43.60 -50.97 -6.06
N LYS A 660 44.49 -50.05 -5.68
CA LYS A 660 45.71 -50.34 -4.91
C LYS A 660 45.97 -49.18 -3.96
N GLY A 661 45.71 -49.37 -2.67
CA GLY A 661 45.92 -48.34 -1.66
C GLY A 661 44.88 -48.35 -0.55
N SER A 662 44.60 -47.17 0.01
CA SER A 662 43.66 -46.99 1.10
C SER A 662 42.93 -45.64 1.01
N VAL A 663 41.75 -45.57 1.64
CA VAL A 663 40.97 -44.33 1.83
C VAL A 663 40.59 -44.23 3.30
N LYS A 664 40.70 -43.02 3.88
CA LYS A 664 40.24 -42.68 5.22
C LYS A 664 39.29 -41.49 5.14
N LEU A 665 38.08 -41.66 5.66
CA LEU A 665 37.13 -40.57 5.91
C LEU A 665 37.65 -39.72 7.09
N CYS A 666 37.81 -38.42 6.88
CA CYS A 666 38.34 -37.49 7.88
C CYS A 666 37.31 -37.09 8.94
#